data_AF-A0A522G1K9-F1
#
_entry.id   AF-A0A522G1K9-F1
#
_cell.length_a   1.000
_cell.length_b   1.000
_cell.length_c   1.000
_cell.angle_alpha   90.00
_cell.angle_beta   90.00
_cell.angle_gamma   90.00
#
_symmetry.space_group_name_H-M   'P 1'
#
loop_
_entity.id
_entity.type
_entity.pdbx_description
1 polymer ?
#
loop_
_entity_poly.entity_id
_entity_poly.type
_entity_poly.pdbx_seq_one_letter_code
_entity_poly.pdbx_strand_id
1 'polypeptide(L)'
;MAESKLLQALDLWRQITGVDPNATSMTISSWELKETFKALQEAIDLDPSEITANLLLGYFLNTYLAEREVSMLALLNDPHGVSERLVKPRVLMELLGRPELVEARDGFIAAIAEALDDYGAAEREDVQQLLQTHDSIALLRRDALRGIEKLRVDQFLDGLPEAEDVGPVYNRVVHQWWNVNSMLAAATRMPSGVSLNLIRHPDGYQSYFCFVIRNGGNLFVLTDVPEYSHPLQGMMSRRPDRDLDRRAARNWFPYALLGVEYNEESGRLYFRKTEQRGLVAYQSAALPLKPIAELPPPELVWVSMMFDLIVDKFWRRGYKASQLSYTAEMLKSQDALIEHAKTANLPVPAYQPVGLPALRKADVAADSVTDDEVGKKCHEPNRWMEDRYGHHVPDEALNLLAAPEHTFALDTETGEISTTSPGYHGLTDWQQERELGNRAALVKLDATNFGSRERIEADRKFIARANFATHVGELAAAEFNDRKDEVKAWYRDRVKANATTLLSWCGHDVLWVDEGLHETFTHFTGGVGGVRSMGVGGDIHAPKHTTRQFLRRLSMEKSTWEQRYNAAGVVLGGQGRGAKLLCHLNGTVASYWVGIYPANPAELALVAACAVDDLPDVLQHWNLLSVYTGNQILNRIDPMIWKAHNPWLKLKLSVLIPFSKRAMAQIDKAPVVTPALPRILVEGAGCGSS
;
A
#
# COMPACT_ATOMS: atom_id res chain seq x y z
N MET A 1 -44.11 19.45 -8.81
CA MET A 1 -43.02 19.16 -7.86
C MET A 1 -42.33 20.48 -7.60
N ALA A 2 -42.39 21.01 -6.38
CA ALA A 2 -41.69 22.25 -6.05
C ALA A 2 -40.19 22.00 -6.24
N GLU A 3 -39.55 22.84 -7.04
CA GLU A 3 -38.10 22.80 -7.26
C GLU A 3 -37.42 22.99 -5.90
N SER A 4 -36.52 22.07 -5.50
CA SER A 4 -35.86 22.17 -4.20
C SER A 4 -35.11 23.51 -4.13
N LYS A 5 -35.42 24.31 -3.11
CA LYS A 5 -34.78 25.63 -2.89
C LYS A 5 -33.26 25.49 -2.73
N LEU A 6 -32.78 24.31 -2.29
CA LEU A 6 -31.36 23.98 -2.27
C LEU A 6 -30.78 23.80 -3.67
N LEU A 7 -31.49 23.16 -4.61
CA LEU A 7 -31.06 23.07 -6.01
C LEU A 7 -30.92 24.46 -6.64
N GLN A 8 -31.84 25.37 -6.32
CA GLN A 8 -31.73 26.78 -6.74
C GLN A 8 -30.49 27.46 -6.13
N ALA A 9 -30.20 27.22 -4.85
CA ALA A 9 -29.00 27.75 -4.18
C ALA A 9 -27.70 27.19 -4.77
N LEU A 10 -27.66 25.89 -5.10
CA LEU A 10 -26.51 25.25 -5.77
C LEU A 10 -26.30 25.76 -7.19
N ASP A 11 -27.39 25.99 -7.94
CA ASP A 11 -27.29 26.59 -9.26
C ASP A 11 -26.76 28.03 -9.19
N LEU A 12 -27.22 28.83 -8.23
CA LEU A 12 -26.66 30.16 -7.97
C LEU A 12 -25.18 30.08 -7.62
N TRP A 13 -24.76 29.11 -6.80
CA TRP A 13 -23.34 28.90 -6.47
C TRP A 13 -22.49 28.58 -7.70
N ARG A 14 -22.98 27.69 -8.58
CA ARG A 14 -22.37 27.41 -9.88
C ARG A 14 -22.23 28.67 -10.72
N GLN A 15 -23.26 29.50 -10.76
CA GLN A 15 -23.25 30.75 -11.50
C GLN A 15 -22.33 31.83 -10.90
N ILE A 16 -22.13 31.84 -9.57
CA ILE A 16 -21.23 32.78 -8.87
C ILE A 16 -19.76 32.43 -9.08
N THR A 17 -19.45 31.14 -9.05
CA THR A 17 -18.08 30.62 -9.21
C THR A 17 -17.66 30.48 -10.66
N GLY A 18 -18.61 30.27 -11.58
CA GLY A 18 -18.35 30.01 -12.99
C GLY A 18 -17.67 28.65 -13.24
N VAL A 19 -17.64 27.78 -12.23
CA VAL A 19 -17.02 26.46 -12.30
C VAL A 19 -18.10 25.42 -12.59
N ASP A 20 -17.90 24.63 -13.65
CA ASP A 20 -18.71 23.45 -13.89
C ASP A 20 -18.19 22.29 -13.02
N PRO A 21 -18.99 21.75 -12.07
CA PRO A 21 -18.58 20.62 -11.24
C PRO A 21 -18.23 19.37 -12.06
N ASN A 22 -18.76 19.24 -13.28
CA ASN A 22 -18.54 18.08 -14.16
C ASN A 22 -17.34 18.23 -15.11
N ALA A 23 -16.61 19.34 -15.07
CA ALA A 23 -15.46 19.56 -15.96
C ALA A 23 -14.30 18.57 -15.67
N THR A 24 -13.66 18.10 -16.74
CA THR A 24 -12.56 17.11 -16.72
C THR A 24 -11.14 17.72 -16.81
N SER A 25 -10.99 18.98 -17.24
CA SER A 25 -9.71 19.71 -17.32
C SER A 25 -9.80 21.06 -16.60
N MET A 26 -8.84 21.39 -15.73
CA MET A 26 -9.01 22.47 -14.75
C MET A 26 -7.70 23.20 -14.37
N THR A 27 -7.83 24.46 -13.95
CA THR A 27 -6.77 25.24 -13.28
C THR A 27 -6.75 24.96 -11.78
N ILE A 28 -5.64 25.23 -11.09
CA ILE A 28 -5.51 25.04 -9.63
C ILE A 28 -6.61 25.78 -8.86
N SER A 29 -6.91 27.03 -9.21
CA SER A 29 -7.98 27.82 -8.58
C SER A 29 -9.38 27.22 -8.76
N SER A 30 -9.63 26.53 -9.88
CA SER A 30 -10.91 25.86 -10.12
C SER A 30 -11.02 24.50 -9.42
N TRP A 31 -9.90 23.94 -8.97
CA TRP A 31 -9.87 22.69 -8.21
C TRP A 31 -10.40 22.90 -6.78
N GLU A 32 -9.96 23.95 -6.08
CA GLU A 32 -10.44 24.30 -4.73
C GLU A 32 -11.97 24.51 -4.72
N LEU A 33 -12.48 25.22 -5.73
CA LEU A 33 -13.92 25.43 -5.90
C LEU A 33 -14.67 24.11 -6.19
N LYS A 34 -14.08 23.16 -6.92
CA LYS A 34 -14.67 21.84 -7.13
C LYS A 34 -14.77 21.02 -5.85
N GLU A 35 -13.80 21.14 -4.95
CA GLU A 35 -13.88 20.50 -3.63
C GLU A 35 -15.06 21.03 -2.80
N THR A 36 -15.44 22.32 -2.95
CA THR A 36 -16.66 22.86 -2.32
C THR A 36 -17.92 22.14 -2.80
N PHE A 37 -18.05 21.88 -4.10
CA PHE A 37 -19.19 21.14 -4.65
C PHE A 37 -19.24 19.68 -4.16
N LYS A 38 -18.08 19.02 -4.06
CA LYS A 38 -18.01 17.67 -3.49
C LYS A 38 -18.45 17.65 -2.03
N ALA A 39 -17.98 18.62 -1.24
CA ALA A 39 -18.38 18.79 0.15
C ALA A 39 -19.89 19.04 0.32
N LEU A 40 -20.48 19.86 -0.56
CA LEU A 40 -21.93 20.12 -0.56
C LEU A 40 -22.72 18.85 -0.91
N GLN A 41 -22.30 18.11 -1.94
CA GLN A 41 -22.97 16.88 -2.32
C GLN A 41 -22.89 15.84 -1.19
N GLU A 42 -21.72 15.67 -0.58
CA GLU A 42 -21.55 14.77 0.58
C GLU A 42 -22.48 15.18 1.74
N ALA A 43 -22.62 16.47 2.03
CA ALA A 43 -23.52 16.94 3.08
C ALA A 43 -25.01 16.68 2.77
N ILE A 44 -25.41 16.75 1.50
CA ILE A 44 -26.78 16.42 1.07
C ILE A 44 -27.06 14.93 1.24
N ASP A 45 -26.08 14.10 0.88
CA ASP A 45 -26.20 12.64 0.99
C ASP A 45 -26.27 12.19 2.46
N LEU A 46 -25.57 12.90 3.36
CA LEU A 46 -25.48 12.58 4.79
C LEU A 46 -26.62 13.18 5.63
N ASP A 47 -27.18 14.33 5.24
CA ASP A 47 -28.17 15.06 6.03
C ASP A 47 -29.44 15.37 5.22
N PRO A 48 -30.49 14.53 5.31
CA PRO A 48 -31.75 14.74 4.61
C PRO A 48 -32.49 16.03 4.99
N SER A 49 -32.17 16.64 6.14
CA SER A 49 -32.77 17.91 6.55
C SER A 49 -32.27 19.11 5.74
N GLU A 50 -31.22 18.91 4.93
CA GLU A 50 -30.53 19.93 4.14
C GLU A 50 -29.84 21.02 4.99
N ILE A 51 -29.93 20.98 6.32
CA ILE A 51 -29.37 22.02 7.20
C ILE A 51 -27.85 22.12 7.01
N THR A 52 -27.15 20.97 7.04
CA THR A 52 -25.69 20.95 6.89
C THR A 52 -25.25 21.53 5.54
N ALA A 53 -25.95 21.18 4.45
CA ALA A 53 -25.64 21.67 3.11
C ALA A 53 -25.85 23.19 2.98
N ASN A 54 -26.94 23.72 3.55
CA ASN A 54 -27.19 25.16 3.56
C ASN A 54 -26.14 25.92 4.39
N LEU A 55 -25.74 25.40 5.56
CA LEU A 55 -24.70 26.01 6.39
C LEU A 55 -23.33 26.02 5.68
N LEU A 56 -22.94 24.91 5.06
CA LEU A 56 -21.71 24.83 4.27
C LEU A 56 -21.72 25.80 3.08
N LEU A 57 -22.87 25.96 2.43
CA LEU A 57 -22.99 26.88 1.31
C LEU A 57 -22.84 28.34 1.76
N GLY A 58 -23.35 28.68 2.96
CA GLY A 58 -23.09 29.96 3.61
C GLY A 58 -21.60 30.21 3.87
N TYR A 59 -20.92 29.22 4.44
CA TYR A 59 -19.47 29.27 4.63
C TYR A 59 -18.70 29.53 3.33
N PHE A 60 -18.94 28.69 2.31
CA PHE A 60 -18.23 28.82 1.04
C PHE A 60 -18.49 30.16 0.35
N LEU A 61 -19.72 30.67 0.44
CA LEU A 61 -20.05 32.00 -0.07
C LEU A 61 -19.28 33.09 0.68
N ASN A 62 -19.26 33.07 2.00
CA ASN A 62 -18.59 34.07 2.82
C ASN A 62 -17.07 34.06 2.60
N THR A 63 -16.44 32.88 2.60
CA THR A 63 -15.01 32.72 2.31
C THR A 63 -14.68 33.23 0.91
N TYR A 64 -15.48 32.83 -0.09
CA TYR A 64 -15.28 33.26 -1.46
C TYR A 64 -15.42 34.78 -1.64
N LEU A 65 -16.35 35.43 -0.94
CA LEU A 65 -16.49 36.88 -1.00
C LEU A 65 -15.36 37.62 -0.27
N ALA A 66 -14.87 37.07 0.86
CA ALA A 66 -13.78 37.65 1.63
C ALA A 66 -12.44 37.65 0.87
N GLU A 67 -12.20 36.65 0.02
CA GLU A 67 -10.99 36.54 -0.81
C GLU A 67 -11.01 37.48 -2.04
N ARG A 68 -12.13 38.15 -2.31
CA ARG A 68 -12.30 39.00 -3.50
C ARG A 68 -12.05 40.46 -3.15
N GLU A 69 -10.94 41.00 -3.64
CA GLU A 69 -10.65 42.43 -3.54
C GLU A 69 -11.26 43.23 -4.68
N VAL A 70 -11.87 44.38 -4.35
CA VAL A 70 -12.32 45.40 -5.31
C VAL A 70 -11.61 46.70 -4.96
N SER A 71 -10.84 47.26 -5.90
CA SER A 71 -10.15 48.52 -5.66
C SER A 71 -11.13 49.69 -5.62
N MET A 72 -10.82 50.72 -4.83
CA MET A 72 -11.62 51.96 -4.80
C MET A 72 -11.72 52.61 -6.19
N LEU A 73 -10.66 52.49 -7.02
CA LEU A 73 -10.66 53.00 -8.38
C LEU A 73 -11.64 52.24 -9.28
N ALA A 74 -11.75 50.91 -9.14
CA ALA A 74 -12.73 50.11 -9.87
C ALA A 74 -14.16 50.47 -9.46
N LEU A 75 -14.39 50.70 -8.16
CA LEU A 75 -15.69 51.13 -7.64
C LEU A 75 -16.11 52.51 -8.16
N LEU A 76 -15.16 53.44 -8.30
CA LEU A 76 -15.42 54.79 -8.81
C LEU A 76 -15.61 54.81 -10.34
N ASN A 77 -14.84 54.01 -11.07
CA ASN A 77 -14.87 54.01 -12.53
C ASN A 77 -16.01 53.16 -13.12
N ASP A 78 -16.42 52.09 -12.44
CA ASP A 78 -17.50 51.20 -12.87
C ASP A 78 -18.37 50.72 -11.68
N PRO A 79 -19.12 51.63 -11.04
CA PRO A 79 -20.01 51.27 -9.93
C PRO A 79 -21.12 50.30 -10.36
N HIS A 80 -21.57 50.36 -11.62
CA HIS A 80 -22.63 49.51 -12.12
C HIS A 80 -22.15 48.06 -12.33
N GLY A 81 -20.99 47.84 -12.95
CA GLY A 81 -20.44 46.50 -13.13
C GLY A 81 -20.07 45.82 -11.81
N VAL A 82 -19.57 46.59 -10.82
CA VAL A 82 -19.36 46.06 -9.45
C VAL A 82 -20.69 45.66 -8.80
N SER A 83 -21.73 46.50 -8.92
CA SER A 83 -23.06 46.19 -8.38
C SER A 83 -23.68 44.94 -9.05
N GLU A 84 -23.53 44.80 -10.37
CA GLU A 84 -24.04 43.65 -11.13
C GLU A 84 -23.40 42.33 -10.67
N ARG A 85 -22.08 42.34 -10.37
CA ARG A 85 -21.38 41.18 -9.80
C ARG A 85 -21.89 40.75 -8.42
N LEU A 86 -22.48 41.66 -7.66
CA LEU A 86 -23.01 41.40 -6.32
C LEU A 86 -24.48 40.92 -6.31
N VAL A 87 -25.18 40.98 -7.45
CA VAL A 87 -26.60 40.56 -7.54
C VAL A 87 -26.78 39.10 -7.14
N LYS A 88 -26.04 38.16 -7.76
CA LYS A 88 -26.18 36.73 -7.47
C LYS A 88 -25.76 36.35 -6.05
N PRO A 89 -24.62 36.84 -5.52
CA PRO A 89 -24.29 36.66 -4.11
C PRO A 89 -25.37 37.14 -3.15
N ARG A 90 -26.00 38.30 -3.39
CA ARG A 90 -27.10 38.81 -2.55
C ARG A 90 -28.32 37.90 -2.56
N VAL A 91 -28.74 37.44 -3.74
CA VAL A 91 -29.86 36.49 -3.86
C VAL A 91 -29.56 35.19 -3.13
N LEU A 92 -28.31 34.70 -3.21
CA LEU A 92 -27.90 33.50 -2.47
C LEU A 92 -27.90 33.75 -0.94
N MET A 93 -27.41 34.91 -0.48
CA MET A 93 -27.49 35.29 0.94
C MET A 93 -28.94 35.36 1.45
N GLU A 94 -29.86 35.93 0.67
CA GLU A 94 -31.29 35.97 1.01
C GLU A 94 -31.91 34.57 1.09
N LEU A 95 -31.55 33.67 0.17
CA LEU A 95 -31.96 32.27 0.20
C LEU A 95 -31.43 31.52 1.42
N LEU A 96 -30.22 31.81 1.87
CA LEU A 96 -29.61 31.20 3.05
C LEU A 96 -30.10 31.84 4.37
N GLY A 97 -30.55 33.10 4.32
CA GLY A 97 -31.07 33.86 5.46
C GLY A 97 -32.57 33.68 5.74
N ARG A 98 -33.22 32.66 5.16
CA ARG A 98 -34.64 32.40 5.41
C ARG A 98 -34.90 32.08 6.89
N PRO A 99 -35.99 32.59 7.49
CA PRO A 99 -36.27 32.37 8.92
C PRO A 99 -36.24 30.90 9.35
N GLU A 100 -36.77 30.01 8.51
CA GLU A 100 -36.79 28.56 8.73
C GLU A 100 -35.38 27.94 8.87
N LEU A 101 -34.39 28.43 8.11
CA LEU A 101 -33.01 27.94 8.19
C LEU A 101 -32.25 28.57 9.37
N VAL A 102 -32.55 29.84 9.67
CA VAL A 102 -31.97 30.55 10.81
C VAL A 102 -32.41 29.89 12.12
N GLU A 103 -33.70 29.59 12.28
CA GLU A 103 -34.24 28.91 13.46
C GLU A 103 -33.63 27.50 13.62
N ALA A 104 -33.56 26.73 12.52
CA ALA A 104 -32.96 25.40 12.54
C ALA A 104 -31.46 25.43 12.90
N ARG A 105 -30.73 26.44 12.42
CA ARG A 105 -29.33 26.67 12.76
C ARG A 105 -29.17 27.03 14.24
N ASP A 106 -29.93 28.00 14.72
CA ASP A 106 -29.79 28.51 16.08
C ASP A 106 -30.18 27.42 17.10
N GLY A 107 -31.21 26.62 16.78
CA GLY A 107 -31.57 25.43 17.56
C GLY A 107 -30.46 24.38 17.58
N PHE A 108 -29.76 24.17 16.46
CA PHE A 108 -28.61 23.27 16.41
C PHE A 108 -27.43 23.76 17.26
N ILE A 109 -27.11 25.05 17.20
CA ILE A 109 -26.04 25.65 18.03
C ILE A 109 -26.38 25.54 19.52
N ALA A 110 -27.65 25.79 19.88
CA ALA A 110 -28.12 25.65 21.25
C ALA A 110 -27.97 24.20 21.76
N ALA A 111 -28.31 23.20 20.93
CA ALA A 111 -28.13 21.79 21.29
C ALA A 111 -26.65 21.42 21.51
N ILE A 112 -25.74 21.94 20.69
CA ILE A 112 -24.29 21.75 20.91
C ILE A 112 -23.86 22.41 22.22
N ALA A 113 -24.30 23.64 22.49
CA ALA A 113 -23.94 24.35 23.70
C ALA A 113 -24.40 23.59 24.96
N GLU A 114 -25.60 23.02 24.94
CA GLU A 114 -26.12 22.15 26.01
C GLU A 114 -25.25 20.89 26.17
N ALA A 115 -24.93 20.19 25.08
CA ALA A 115 -24.06 19.02 25.12
C ALA A 115 -22.65 19.32 25.65
N LEU A 116 -22.13 20.54 25.42
CA LEU A 116 -20.83 20.98 25.93
C LEU A 116 -20.85 21.34 27.43
N ASP A 117 -22.02 21.66 27.98
CA ASP A 117 -22.19 21.96 29.40
C ASP A 117 -21.97 20.69 30.25
N ASP A 118 -22.38 19.53 29.75
CA ASP A 118 -22.10 18.22 30.36
C ASP A 118 -20.60 17.92 30.52
N TYR A 119 -19.75 18.55 29.70
CA TYR A 119 -18.30 18.46 29.79
C TYR A 119 -17.67 19.62 30.58
N GLY A 120 -18.46 20.58 31.06
CA GLY A 120 -17.98 21.78 31.74
C GLY A 120 -17.19 22.71 30.82
N ALA A 121 -17.49 22.69 29.51
CA ALA A 121 -16.74 23.44 28.51
C ALA A 121 -17.59 24.48 27.76
N ALA A 122 -18.89 24.57 28.04
CA ALA A 122 -19.78 25.54 27.41
C ALA A 122 -19.33 27.00 27.63
N GLU A 123 -18.86 27.35 28.84
CA GLU A 123 -18.47 28.72 29.18
C GLU A 123 -17.07 29.15 28.67
N ARG A 124 -16.38 28.30 27.91
CA ARG A 124 -15.07 28.64 27.34
C ARG A 124 -15.22 29.70 26.24
N GLU A 125 -14.50 30.81 26.38
CA GLU A 125 -14.56 31.94 25.43
C GLU A 125 -14.18 31.52 24.00
N ASP A 126 -13.15 30.69 23.84
CA ASP A 126 -12.70 30.19 22.53
C ASP A 126 -13.69 29.23 21.87
N VAL A 127 -14.45 28.48 22.67
CA VAL A 127 -15.55 27.62 22.20
C VAL A 127 -16.75 28.47 21.79
N GLN A 128 -17.13 29.46 22.59
CA GLN A 128 -18.21 30.39 22.26
C GLN A 128 -17.92 31.18 20.98
N GLN A 129 -16.67 31.60 20.77
CA GLN A 129 -16.24 32.24 19.53
C GLN A 129 -16.40 31.32 18.31
N LEU A 130 -16.05 30.03 18.45
CA LEU A 130 -16.27 29.03 17.40
C LEU A 130 -17.77 28.83 17.13
N LEU A 131 -18.60 28.76 18.18
CA LEU A 131 -20.06 28.60 18.06
C LEU A 131 -20.74 29.79 17.40
N GLN A 132 -20.18 30.99 17.54
CA GLN A 132 -20.64 32.20 16.83
C GLN A 132 -20.16 32.23 15.37
N THR A 133 -19.09 31.51 15.06
CA THR A 133 -18.59 31.35 13.68
C THR A 133 -19.37 30.21 13.00
N HIS A 134 -20.63 30.49 12.68
CA HIS A 134 -21.63 29.54 12.14
C HIS A 134 -21.09 28.65 11.01
N ASP A 135 -20.20 29.22 10.21
CA ASP A 135 -19.63 28.62 9.03
C ASP A 135 -18.66 27.46 9.32
N SER A 136 -17.86 27.57 10.38
CA SER A 136 -16.91 26.53 10.80
C SER A 136 -17.64 25.32 11.40
N ILE A 137 -18.77 25.55 12.06
CA ILE A 137 -19.60 24.50 12.65
C ILE A 137 -20.19 23.58 11.56
N ALA A 138 -20.49 24.14 10.39
CA ALA A 138 -21.01 23.38 9.26
C ALA A 138 -20.02 22.29 8.79
N LEU A 139 -18.73 22.63 8.74
CA LEU A 139 -17.65 21.69 8.42
C LEU A 139 -17.58 20.57 9.48
N LEU A 140 -17.60 20.94 10.76
CA LEU A 140 -17.55 19.99 11.87
C LEU A 140 -18.73 19.03 11.85
N ARG A 141 -19.96 19.53 11.63
CA ARG A 141 -21.15 18.70 11.53
C ARG A 141 -21.08 17.74 10.35
N ARG A 142 -20.71 18.21 9.16
CA ARG A 142 -20.51 17.34 7.98
C ARG A 142 -19.49 16.25 8.29
N ASP A 143 -18.36 16.62 8.90
CA ASP A 143 -17.29 15.67 9.20
C ASP A 143 -17.67 14.68 10.32
N ALA A 144 -18.54 15.07 11.27
CA ALA A 144 -19.11 14.16 12.26
C ALA A 144 -20.10 13.17 11.63
N LEU A 145 -20.99 13.65 10.74
CA LEU A 145 -21.90 12.80 9.97
C LEU A 145 -21.12 11.83 9.06
N ARG A 146 -20.05 12.32 8.42
CA ARG A 146 -19.15 11.45 7.68
C ARG A 146 -18.47 10.45 8.60
N GLY A 147 -18.01 10.89 9.77
CA GLY A 147 -17.36 10.06 10.77
C GLY A 147 -18.22 8.88 11.20
N ILE A 148 -19.48 9.12 11.57
CA ILE A 148 -20.38 8.03 12.02
C ILE A 148 -20.70 7.01 10.92
N GLU A 149 -20.67 7.42 9.65
CA GLU A 149 -20.93 6.55 8.48
C GLU A 149 -19.67 5.87 7.91
N LYS A 150 -18.52 6.54 7.95
CA LYS A 150 -17.28 6.09 7.27
C LYS A 150 -16.22 5.54 8.20
N LEU A 151 -16.24 5.85 9.51
CA LEU A 151 -15.33 5.22 10.46
C LEU A 151 -15.65 3.72 10.52
N ARG A 152 -14.59 2.93 10.65
CA ARG A 152 -14.70 1.47 10.70
C ARG A 152 -15.36 1.06 12.00
N VAL A 153 -16.36 0.18 11.93
CA VAL A 153 -17.08 -0.39 13.07
C VAL A 153 -16.72 -1.86 13.23
N ASP A 154 -16.21 -2.23 14.39
CA ASP A 154 -15.92 -3.61 14.77
C ASP A 154 -16.70 -3.99 16.03
N GLN A 155 -17.54 -5.03 15.94
CA GLN A 155 -18.30 -5.55 17.08
C GLN A 155 -17.59 -6.78 17.65
N PHE A 156 -17.13 -6.72 18.90
CA PHE A 156 -16.38 -7.80 19.53
C PHE A 156 -17.24 -8.71 20.43
N LEU A 157 -18.31 -8.15 21.02
CA LEU A 157 -19.28 -8.91 21.80
C LEU A 157 -20.69 -8.59 21.32
N ASP A 158 -21.50 -9.64 21.21
CA ASP A 158 -22.92 -9.55 20.91
C ASP A 158 -23.72 -10.06 22.11
N GLY A 159 -24.50 -9.16 22.71
CA GLY A 159 -25.25 -9.43 23.92
C GLY A 159 -26.53 -8.60 24.02
N LEU A 160 -27.20 -8.76 25.16
CA LEU A 160 -28.40 -7.98 25.44
C LEU A 160 -28.01 -6.51 25.67
N PRO A 161 -28.68 -5.54 25.02
CA PRO A 161 -28.46 -4.13 25.29
C PRO A 161 -28.89 -3.79 26.72
N GLU A 162 -28.48 -2.62 27.21
CA GLU A 162 -29.08 -2.05 28.43
C GLU A 162 -30.58 -1.81 28.24
N ALA A 163 -31.30 -1.70 29.36
CA ALA A 163 -32.68 -1.26 29.34
C ALA A 163 -32.80 0.19 28.81
N GLU A 164 -33.94 0.53 28.19
CA GLU A 164 -34.15 1.83 27.55
C GLU A 164 -34.04 3.03 28.50
N ASP A 165 -34.23 2.82 29.81
CA ASP A 165 -34.12 3.85 30.85
C ASP A 165 -32.67 4.11 31.30
N VAL A 166 -31.72 3.26 30.91
CA VAL A 166 -30.31 3.42 31.27
C VAL A 166 -29.59 4.28 30.23
N GLY A 167 -29.30 5.53 30.61
CA GLY A 167 -28.50 6.44 29.80
C GLY A 167 -27.03 6.03 29.71
N PRO A 168 -26.35 6.36 28.59
CA PRO A 168 -24.93 6.07 28.41
C PRO A 168 -24.05 6.94 29.32
N VAL A 169 -22.98 6.34 29.87
CA VAL A 169 -21.96 7.05 30.63
C VAL A 169 -20.84 7.53 29.72
N TYR A 170 -20.62 8.85 29.64
CA TYR A 170 -19.52 9.41 28.86
C TYR A 170 -18.26 9.54 29.70
N ASN A 171 -17.15 9.03 29.18
CA ASN A 171 -15.86 9.26 29.81
C ASN A 171 -15.38 10.69 29.54
N ARG A 172 -15.05 11.44 30.60
CA ARG A 172 -14.59 12.84 30.53
C ARG A 172 -13.12 12.99 30.15
N VAL A 173 -12.37 11.91 29.99
CA VAL A 173 -10.93 11.91 29.73
C VAL A 173 -10.61 11.08 28.50
N VAL A 174 -9.72 11.61 27.65
CA VAL A 174 -9.08 10.85 26.58
C VAL A 174 -8.09 9.87 27.20
N HIS A 175 -8.27 8.59 26.94
CA HIS A 175 -7.42 7.53 27.49
C HIS A 175 -6.39 7.04 26.49
N GLN A 176 -5.25 6.58 26.99
CA GLN A 176 -4.24 5.89 26.20
C GLN A 176 -4.13 4.42 26.59
N TRP A 177 -3.99 3.61 25.55
CA TRP A 177 -3.66 2.20 25.62
C TRP A 177 -2.45 1.88 24.75
N TRP A 178 -1.65 0.92 25.19
CA TRP A 178 -0.51 0.42 24.42
C TRP A 178 -0.89 -0.66 23.40
N ASN A 179 -2.07 -1.28 23.56
CA ASN A 179 -2.61 -2.22 22.60
C ASN A 179 -4.13 -2.33 22.74
N VAL A 180 -4.78 -2.76 21.66
CA VAL A 180 -6.25 -2.91 21.60
C VAL A 180 -6.76 -4.04 22.50
N ASN A 181 -5.98 -5.11 22.70
CA ASN A 181 -6.40 -6.27 23.50
C ASN A 181 -6.63 -5.89 24.98
N SER A 182 -5.73 -5.08 25.53
CA SER A 182 -5.85 -4.52 26.89
C SER A 182 -7.06 -3.61 27.02
N MET A 183 -7.27 -2.75 26.01
CA MET A 183 -8.43 -1.85 25.97
C MET A 183 -9.75 -2.65 25.94
N LEU A 184 -9.87 -3.66 25.09
CA LEU A 184 -11.08 -4.50 24.98
C LEU A 184 -11.35 -5.23 26.30
N ALA A 185 -10.33 -5.82 26.91
CA ALA A 185 -10.47 -6.46 28.21
C ALA A 185 -10.92 -5.47 29.31
N ALA A 186 -10.38 -4.26 29.32
CA ALA A 186 -10.84 -3.23 30.25
C ALA A 186 -12.26 -2.75 29.95
N ALA A 187 -12.66 -2.70 28.67
CA ALA A 187 -13.99 -2.32 28.25
C ALA A 187 -15.08 -3.28 28.74
N THR A 188 -14.76 -4.55 28.97
CA THR A 188 -15.71 -5.48 29.62
C THR A 188 -16.10 -5.06 31.04
N ARG A 189 -15.31 -4.19 31.68
CA ARG A 189 -15.50 -3.72 33.07
C ARG A 189 -15.94 -2.26 33.17
N MET A 190 -15.95 -1.50 32.07
CA MET A 190 -16.40 -0.10 32.07
C MET A 190 -17.92 -0.02 32.17
N PRO A 191 -18.54 1.02 32.75
CA PRO A 191 -19.99 1.20 32.67
C PRO A 191 -20.46 1.29 31.21
N SER A 192 -21.71 0.94 30.94
CA SER A 192 -22.30 1.08 29.60
C SER A 192 -22.30 2.55 29.19
N GLY A 193 -21.72 2.85 28.05
CA GLY A 193 -21.41 4.20 27.62
C GLY A 193 -20.34 4.27 26.54
N VAL A 194 -19.75 5.46 26.38
CA VAL A 194 -18.80 5.77 25.30
C VAL A 194 -17.52 6.36 25.89
N SER A 195 -16.37 5.92 25.37
CA SER A 195 -15.05 6.48 25.74
C SER A 195 -14.18 6.72 24.52
N LEU A 196 -13.45 7.84 24.52
CA LEU A 196 -12.47 8.18 23.50
C LEU A 196 -11.08 7.70 23.92
N ASN A 197 -10.44 6.90 23.06
CA ASN A 197 -9.20 6.21 23.35
C ASN A 197 -8.18 6.43 22.22
N LEU A 198 -6.91 6.58 22.60
CA LEU A 198 -5.74 6.51 21.73
C LEU A 198 -5.08 5.14 21.88
N ILE A 199 -4.90 4.42 20.77
CA ILE A 199 -4.06 3.22 20.73
C ILE A 199 -2.67 3.62 20.23
N ARG A 200 -1.67 3.54 21.11
CA ARG A 200 -0.27 3.80 20.75
C ARG A 200 0.39 2.53 20.26
N HIS A 201 0.75 2.53 18.98
CA HIS A 201 1.57 1.50 18.37
C HIS A 201 3.07 1.84 18.51
N PRO A 202 3.99 0.86 18.61
CA PRO A 202 5.43 1.12 18.69
C PRO A 202 5.98 1.98 17.53
N ASP A 203 5.43 1.76 16.33
CA ASP A 203 5.50 2.74 15.24
C ASP A 203 4.38 3.78 15.40
N GLY A 204 4.73 5.01 15.76
CA GLY A 204 3.80 6.11 15.99
C GLY A 204 2.89 6.41 14.81
N TYR A 205 3.34 6.17 13.56
CA TYR A 205 2.52 6.42 12.37
C TYR A 205 1.33 5.46 12.24
N GLN A 206 1.41 4.30 12.89
CA GLN A 206 0.36 3.29 12.96
C GLN A 206 -0.59 3.51 14.13
N SER A 207 -0.33 4.52 14.98
CA SER A 207 -1.24 4.86 16.08
C SER A 207 -2.55 5.43 15.53
N TYR A 208 -3.64 5.21 16.25
CA TYR A 208 -4.99 5.58 15.82
C TYR A 208 -5.89 5.88 17.01
N PHE A 209 -6.99 6.58 16.75
CA PHE A 209 -8.01 6.86 17.75
C PHE A 209 -9.23 5.95 17.55
N CYS A 210 -9.93 5.70 18.64
CA CYS A 210 -11.19 4.99 18.59
C CYS A 210 -12.15 5.43 19.69
N PHE A 211 -13.44 5.32 19.39
CA PHE A 211 -14.48 5.27 20.39
C PHE A 211 -14.74 3.83 20.77
N VAL A 212 -14.66 3.53 22.07
CA VAL A 212 -15.15 2.27 22.61
C VAL A 212 -16.55 2.49 23.10
N ILE A 213 -17.45 1.61 22.66
CA ILE A 213 -18.88 1.73 22.87
C ILE A 213 -19.35 0.45 23.55
N ARG A 214 -19.85 0.57 24.77
CA ARG A 214 -20.44 -0.54 25.51
C ARG A 214 -21.91 -0.28 25.74
N ASN A 215 -22.79 -1.14 25.22
CA ASN A 215 -24.23 -1.11 25.49
C ASN A 215 -24.67 -2.49 26.02
N GLY A 216 -24.66 -2.65 27.34
CA GLY A 216 -24.98 -3.90 28.01
C GLY A 216 -23.93 -4.96 27.73
N GLY A 217 -24.34 -6.07 27.14
CA GLY A 217 -23.46 -7.13 26.63
C GLY A 217 -22.82 -6.83 25.28
N ASN A 218 -23.16 -5.71 24.62
CA ASN A 218 -22.57 -5.33 23.34
C ASN A 218 -21.32 -4.49 23.52
N LEU A 219 -20.28 -4.82 22.74
CA LEU A 219 -19.01 -4.08 22.72
C LEU A 219 -18.61 -3.79 21.28
N PHE A 220 -18.52 -2.49 20.95
CA PHE A 220 -18.09 -2.01 19.64
C PHE A 220 -16.86 -1.10 19.76
N VAL A 221 -16.10 -1.04 18.67
CA VAL A 221 -15.02 -0.09 18.45
C VAL A 221 -15.31 0.65 17.14
N LEU A 222 -15.40 1.98 17.22
CA LEU A 222 -15.50 2.87 16.07
C LEU A 222 -14.16 3.59 15.90
N THR A 223 -13.46 3.39 14.79
CA THR A 223 -12.04 3.77 14.69
C THR A 223 -11.61 4.27 13.32
N ASP A 224 -10.52 5.04 13.31
CA ASP A 224 -9.78 5.45 12.11
C ASP A 224 -8.49 4.65 11.90
N VAL A 225 -8.43 3.41 12.42
CA VAL A 225 -7.35 2.47 12.17
C VAL A 225 -7.07 2.37 10.65
N PRO A 226 -5.80 2.40 10.22
CA PRO A 226 -5.49 2.27 8.80
C PRO A 226 -6.02 0.96 8.21
N GLU A 227 -6.68 1.07 7.05
CA GLU A 227 -7.07 -0.10 6.27
C GLU A 227 -6.02 -0.38 5.20
N TYR A 228 -5.43 -1.58 5.30
CA TYR A 228 -4.39 -2.03 4.39
C TYR A 228 -4.89 -3.11 3.44
N SER A 229 -4.37 -3.12 2.22
CA SER A 229 -4.60 -4.19 1.24
C SER A 229 -4.03 -5.54 1.71
N HIS A 230 -2.94 -5.51 2.49
CA HIS A 230 -2.32 -6.69 3.08
C HIS A 230 -1.62 -6.33 4.41
N PRO A 231 -1.38 -7.28 5.31
CA PRO A 231 -0.95 -7.01 6.69
C PRO A 231 0.48 -6.42 6.82
N LEU A 232 1.27 -6.41 5.75
CA LEU A 232 2.62 -5.84 5.73
C LEU A 232 2.69 -4.41 5.22
N GLN A 233 1.60 -3.87 4.65
CA GLN A 233 1.62 -2.58 3.94
C GLN A 233 2.07 -1.42 4.82
N GLY A 234 1.60 -1.36 6.07
CA GLY A 234 1.98 -0.31 7.01
C GLY A 234 3.50 -0.22 7.24
N MET A 235 4.17 -1.37 7.33
CA MET A 235 5.62 -1.46 7.50
C MET A 235 6.42 -1.21 6.22
N MET A 236 5.76 -1.27 5.05
CA MET A 236 6.40 -1.08 3.74
C MET A 236 6.23 0.33 3.18
N SER A 237 5.35 1.14 3.78
CA SER A 237 5.09 2.50 3.30
C SER A 237 6.36 3.35 3.39
N ARG A 238 6.72 3.98 2.27
CA ARG A 238 7.85 4.93 2.21
C ARG A 238 7.49 6.30 2.75
N ARG A 239 6.20 6.60 2.90
CA ARG A 239 5.66 7.89 3.34
C ARG A 239 4.52 7.70 4.35
N PRO A 240 4.79 7.03 5.49
CA PRO A 240 3.77 6.81 6.53
C PRO A 240 3.29 8.13 7.16
N ASP A 241 4.11 9.19 7.06
CA ASP A 241 3.76 10.57 7.41
C ASP A 241 2.54 11.08 6.63
N ARG A 242 2.50 10.83 5.31
CA ARG A 242 1.40 11.29 4.45
C ARG A 242 0.12 10.49 4.67
N ASP A 243 0.24 9.22 5.05
CA ASP A 243 -0.91 8.38 5.35
C ASP A 243 -1.55 8.80 6.68
N LEU A 244 -0.73 9.11 7.70
CA LEU A 244 -1.19 9.69 8.97
C LEU A 244 -1.85 11.06 8.76
N ASP A 245 -1.20 11.96 8.02
CA ASP A 245 -1.73 13.30 7.71
C ASP A 245 -3.10 13.22 7.01
N ARG A 246 -3.25 12.32 6.03
CA ARG A 246 -4.54 12.10 5.37
C ARG A 246 -5.63 11.60 6.33
N ARG A 247 -5.29 10.78 7.33
CA ARG A 247 -6.26 10.31 8.34
C ARG A 247 -6.64 11.44 9.29
N ALA A 248 -5.64 12.17 9.79
CA ALA A 248 -5.83 13.32 10.67
C ALA A 248 -6.63 14.45 9.99
N ALA A 249 -6.46 14.67 8.68
CA ALA A 249 -7.22 15.67 7.94
C ALA A 249 -8.69 15.26 7.66
N ARG A 250 -9.04 13.97 7.80
CA ARG A 250 -10.39 13.45 7.54
C ARG A 250 -11.29 13.47 8.78
N ASN A 251 -10.70 13.41 9.97
CA ASN A 251 -11.43 13.31 11.23
C ASN A 251 -10.80 14.26 12.26
N TRP A 252 -11.62 14.89 13.09
CA TRP A 252 -11.14 15.83 14.11
C TRP A 252 -10.70 15.13 15.40
N PHE A 253 -10.07 13.96 15.28
CA PHE A 253 -9.44 13.30 16.42
C PHE A 253 -8.24 14.11 16.93
N PRO A 254 -7.93 14.07 18.24
CA PRO A 254 -6.91 14.92 18.84
C PRO A 254 -5.48 14.42 18.59
N TYR A 255 -5.07 14.39 17.31
CA TYR A 255 -3.79 13.87 16.85
C TYR A 255 -2.58 14.63 17.39
N ALA A 256 -2.76 15.87 17.86
CA ALA A 256 -1.74 16.60 18.62
C ALA A 256 -1.25 15.83 19.87
N LEU A 257 -2.10 14.99 20.47
CA LEU A 257 -1.75 14.16 21.63
C LEU A 257 -0.73 13.06 21.32
N LEU A 258 -0.49 12.73 20.04
CA LEU A 258 0.58 11.81 19.66
C LEU A 258 1.97 12.39 19.95
N GLY A 259 2.11 13.72 20.04
CA GLY A 259 3.39 14.39 20.21
C GLY A 259 4.23 14.38 18.92
N VAL A 260 3.57 14.65 17.79
CA VAL A 260 4.23 14.79 16.47
C VAL A 260 4.92 16.16 16.41
N GLU A 261 6.20 16.16 16.09
CA GLU A 261 7.02 17.35 15.84
C GLU A 261 7.49 17.34 14.37
N TYR A 262 7.73 18.52 13.80
CA TYR A 262 8.25 18.66 12.45
C TYR A 262 9.71 19.08 12.49
N ASN A 263 10.58 18.34 11.80
CA ASN A 263 11.98 18.70 11.66
C ASN A 263 12.17 19.49 10.35
N GLU A 264 12.47 20.79 10.48
CA GLU A 264 12.64 21.70 9.34
C GLU A 264 13.81 21.34 8.43
N GLU A 265 14.92 20.80 8.96
CA GLU A 265 16.11 20.42 8.17
C GLU A 265 15.87 19.20 7.29
N SER A 266 15.13 18.21 7.80
CA SER A 266 14.83 16.96 7.08
C SER A 266 13.52 16.99 6.32
N GLY A 267 12.66 17.98 6.59
CA GLY A 267 11.32 18.10 6.02
C GLY A 267 10.39 16.95 6.40
N ARG A 268 10.57 16.35 7.58
CA ARG A 268 9.85 15.15 8.03
C ARG A 268 9.23 15.35 9.41
N LEU A 269 8.06 14.76 9.59
CA LEU A 269 7.45 14.59 10.90
C LEU A 269 8.23 13.53 11.71
N TYR A 270 8.27 13.66 13.02
CA TYR A 270 8.80 12.65 13.94
C TYR A 270 8.03 12.69 15.26
N PHE A 271 8.05 11.60 16.01
CA PHE A 271 7.39 11.53 17.32
C PHE A 271 8.40 11.84 18.43
N ARG A 272 8.02 12.72 19.36
CA ARG A 272 8.82 12.95 20.57
C ARG A 272 8.95 11.64 21.34
N LYS A 273 10.19 11.19 21.60
CA LYS A 273 10.45 9.97 22.36
C LYS A 273 9.86 10.12 23.77
N THR A 274 8.82 9.35 24.07
CA THR A 274 8.26 9.27 25.41
C THR A 274 9.22 8.47 26.30
N GLU A 275 9.49 8.92 27.52
CA GLU A 275 10.43 8.27 28.45
C GLU A 275 9.95 6.91 28.97
N GLN A 276 8.67 6.56 28.78
CA GLN A 276 8.12 5.27 29.18
C GLN A 276 8.42 4.20 28.12
N ARG A 277 9.45 3.39 28.38
CA ARG A 277 9.93 2.31 27.50
C ARG A 277 9.35 0.92 27.80
N GLY A 278 8.36 0.81 28.68
CA GLY A 278 7.75 -0.47 29.00
C GLY A 278 6.36 -0.59 28.41
N LEU A 279 6.22 -1.08 27.17
CA LEU A 279 4.94 -1.66 26.76
C LEU A 279 4.72 -2.90 27.61
N VAL A 280 3.63 -2.92 28.38
CA VAL A 280 3.21 -4.08 29.16
C VAL A 280 2.40 -4.98 28.23
N ALA A 281 2.66 -6.30 28.24
CA ALA A 281 1.91 -7.27 27.43
C ALA A 281 0.38 -7.13 27.64
N TYR A 282 -0.04 -6.83 28.87
CA TYR A 282 -1.41 -6.47 29.21
C TYR A 282 -1.46 -5.28 30.18
N GLN A 283 -2.13 -4.21 29.77
CA GLN A 283 -2.34 -3.02 30.60
C GLN A 283 -3.64 -3.19 31.40
N SER A 284 -3.54 -3.17 32.73
CA SER A 284 -4.71 -3.40 33.61
C SER A 284 -5.64 -2.20 33.74
N ALA A 285 -5.12 -0.97 33.56
CA ALA A 285 -5.84 0.28 33.70
C ALA A 285 -5.43 1.30 32.63
N ALA A 286 -6.40 2.08 32.16
CA ALA A 286 -6.21 3.12 31.16
C ALA A 286 -5.26 4.22 31.67
N LEU A 287 -4.41 4.77 30.80
CA LEU A 287 -3.60 5.94 31.13
C LEU A 287 -4.36 7.21 30.76
N PRO A 288 -4.70 8.09 31.71
CA PRO A 288 -5.36 9.35 31.38
C PRO A 288 -4.39 10.28 30.62
N LEU A 289 -4.77 10.75 29.43
CA LEU A 289 -3.95 11.68 28.65
C LEU A 289 -4.35 13.13 28.85
N LYS A 290 -5.62 13.43 28.61
CA LYS A 290 -6.13 14.81 28.64
C LYS A 290 -7.63 14.82 28.90
N PRO A 291 -8.16 15.72 29.75
CA PRO A 291 -9.59 15.95 29.86
C PRO A 291 -10.18 16.37 28.50
N ILE A 292 -11.34 15.83 28.15
CA ILE A 292 -12.05 16.19 26.90
C ILE A 292 -12.37 17.69 26.90
N ALA A 293 -12.75 18.24 28.06
CA ALA A 293 -13.04 19.65 28.26
C ALA A 293 -11.87 20.60 27.92
N GLU A 294 -10.64 20.09 27.86
CA GLU A 294 -9.43 20.86 27.57
C GLU A 294 -8.94 20.68 26.11
N LEU A 295 -9.67 19.94 25.28
CA LEU A 295 -9.36 19.81 23.86
C LEU A 295 -9.50 21.16 23.14
N PRO A 296 -8.75 21.38 22.03
CA PRO A 296 -9.00 22.47 21.10
C PRO A 296 -10.47 22.58 20.69
N PRO A 297 -11.03 23.79 20.48
CA PRO A 297 -12.46 23.96 20.22
C PRO A 297 -13.02 23.11 19.07
N PRO A 298 -12.36 22.99 17.90
CA PRO A 298 -12.89 22.16 16.80
C PRO A 298 -12.99 20.67 17.16
N GLU A 299 -11.97 20.14 17.84
CA GLU A 299 -11.92 18.74 18.29
C GLU A 299 -12.97 18.46 19.35
N LEU A 300 -13.13 19.36 20.33
CA LEU A 300 -14.14 19.26 21.39
C LEU A 300 -15.56 19.25 20.83
N VAL A 301 -15.89 20.21 19.97
CA VAL A 301 -17.22 20.31 19.36
C VAL A 301 -17.52 19.08 18.50
N TRP A 302 -16.55 18.62 17.69
CA TRP A 302 -16.72 17.42 16.89
C TRP A 302 -16.88 16.15 17.74
N VAL A 303 -16.09 15.97 18.81
CA VAL A 303 -16.21 14.83 19.74
C VAL A 303 -17.58 14.82 20.42
N SER A 304 -18.09 15.99 20.83
CA SER A 304 -19.44 16.14 21.38
C SER A 304 -20.52 15.68 20.39
N MET A 305 -20.46 16.15 19.13
CA MET A 305 -21.38 15.68 18.07
C MET A 305 -21.27 14.16 17.84
N MET A 306 -20.05 13.62 17.84
CA MET A 306 -19.82 12.18 17.67
C MET A 306 -20.46 11.37 18.79
N PHE A 307 -20.43 11.83 20.04
CA PHE A 307 -21.09 11.12 21.14
C PHE A 307 -22.60 11.01 20.93
N ASP A 308 -23.26 12.09 20.54
CA ASP A 308 -24.70 12.07 20.24
C ASP A 308 -25.04 11.14 19.07
N LEU A 309 -24.25 11.22 17.99
CA LEU A 309 -24.43 10.35 16.81
C LEU A 309 -24.19 8.87 17.14
N ILE A 310 -23.21 8.56 17.99
CA ILE A 310 -22.96 7.21 18.49
C ILE A 310 -24.15 6.72 19.30
N VAL A 311 -24.68 7.53 20.22
CA VAL A 311 -25.82 7.11 21.04
C VAL A 311 -27.07 6.91 20.20
N ASP A 312 -27.33 7.77 19.23
CA ASP A 312 -28.43 7.56 18.29
C ASP A 312 -28.26 6.24 17.51
N LYS A 313 -27.06 5.96 16.98
CA LYS A 313 -26.79 4.75 16.20
C LYS A 313 -26.83 3.46 17.03
N PHE A 314 -26.17 3.42 18.19
CA PHE A 314 -25.93 2.20 18.96
C PHE A 314 -26.90 1.97 20.13
N TRP A 315 -27.53 3.02 20.68
CA TRP A 315 -28.58 2.87 21.71
C TRP A 315 -29.97 2.96 21.11
N ARG A 316 -30.29 4.05 20.40
CA ARG A 316 -31.67 4.32 19.95
C ARG A 316 -32.08 3.48 18.76
N ARG A 317 -31.20 3.36 17.76
CA ARG A 317 -31.43 2.55 16.55
C ARG A 317 -31.01 1.09 16.71
N GLY A 318 -30.29 0.77 17.78
CA GLY A 318 -29.87 -0.60 18.10
C GLY A 318 -28.97 -1.24 17.03
N TYR A 319 -28.00 -0.50 16.49
CA TYR A 319 -27.09 -1.00 15.46
C TYR A 319 -26.39 -2.31 15.87
N LYS A 320 -26.30 -3.24 14.91
CA LYS A 320 -25.53 -4.49 14.99
C LYS A 320 -24.65 -4.62 13.76
N ALA A 321 -23.42 -5.06 13.95
CA ALA A 321 -22.56 -5.40 12.82
C ALA A 321 -23.05 -6.70 12.16
N SER A 322 -22.77 -6.87 10.87
CA SER A 322 -23.15 -8.09 10.14
C SER A 322 -22.41 -9.34 10.63
N GLN A 323 -21.26 -9.16 11.29
CA GLN A 323 -20.41 -10.21 11.83
C GLN A 323 -19.60 -9.71 13.01
N LEU A 324 -19.12 -10.64 13.83
CA LEU A 324 -18.19 -10.34 14.92
C LEU A 324 -16.78 -10.11 14.40
N SER A 325 -16.07 -9.23 15.09
CA SER A 325 -14.65 -8.97 14.93
C SER A 325 -13.86 -9.64 16.05
N TYR A 326 -12.63 -10.01 15.72
CA TYR A 326 -11.70 -10.69 16.61
C TYR A 326 -10.35 -10.01 16.53
N THR A 327 -9.53 -10.17 17.56
CA THR A 327 -8.12 -9.78 17.50
C THR A 327 -7.28 -10.99 17.15
N ALA A 328 -6.13 -10.79 16.53
CA ALA A 328 -5.25 -11.88 16.12
C ALA A 328 -4.72 -12.68 17.33
N GLU A 329 -4.61 -12.07 18.51
CA GLU A 329 -4.32 -12.78 19.78
C GLU A 329 -5.31 -13.92 20.05
N MET A 330 -6.58 -13.76 19.67
CA MET A 330 -7.62 -14.76 19.86
C MET A 330 -7.41 -16.04 19.03
N LEU A 331 -6.45 -16.05 18.10
CA LEU A 331 -6.01 -17.30 17.47
C LEU A 331 -5.28 -18.22 18.46
N LYS A 332 -4.54 -17.64 19.41
CA LYS A 332 -3.85 -18.36 20.50
C LYS A 332 -4.74 -18.53 21.73
N SER A 333 -5.43 -17.46 22.13
CA SER A 333 -6.29 -17.45 23.31
C SER A 333 -7.75 -17.21 22.90
N GLN A 334 -8.39 -18.27 22.40
CA GLN A 334 -9.71 -18.21 21.76
C GLN A 334 -10.81 -17.63 22.65
N ASP A 335 -10.71 -17.86 23.96
CA ASP A 335 -11.74 -17.44 24.92
C ASP A 335 -11.35 -16.19 25.73
N ALA A 336 -10.22 -15.53 25.44
CA ALA A 336 -9.70 -14.44 26.28
C ALA A 336 -10.74 -13.36 26.59
N LEU A 337 -11.42 -12.83 25.56
CA LEU A 337 -12.39 -11.75 25.73
C LEU A 337 -13.70 -12.24 26.38
N ILE A 338 -14.15 -13.45 26.05
CA ILE A 338 -15.39 -13.98 26.64
C ILE A 338 -15.20 -14.34 28.12
N GLU A 339 -14.01 -14.80 28.52
CA GLU A 339 -13.68 -15.02 29.93
C GLU A 339 -13.67 -13.69 30.71
N HIS A 340 -13.14 -12.62 30.12
CA HIS A 340 -13.26 -11.28 30.72
C HIS A 340 -14.72 -10.82 30.85
N ALA A 341 -15.54 -11.05 29.83
CA ALA A 341 -16.96 -10.72 29.85
C ALA A 341 -17.74 -11.51 30.90
N LYS A 342 -17.48 -12.83 31.03
CA LYS A 342 -18.06 -13.68 32.09
C LYS A 342 -17.64 -13.21 33.48
N THR A 343 -16.36 -12.89 33.67
CA THR A 343 -15.84 -12.37 34.95
C THR A 343 -16.51 -11.04 35.33
N ALA A 344 -16.86 -10.22 34.34
CA ALA A 344 -17.58 -8.97 34.53
C ALA A 344 -19.13 -9.11 34.58
N ASN A 345 -19.65 -10.36 34.59
CA ASN A 345 -21.09 -10.67 34.59
C ASN A 345 -21.86 -10.03 33.42
N LEU A 346 -21.27 -9.98 32.23
CA LEU A 346 -21.94 -9.43 31.05
C LEU A 346 -22.95 -10.42 30.44
N PRO A 347 -24.12 -9.95 29.98
CA PRO A 347 -25.13 -10.78 29.34
C PRO A 347 -24.77 -11.08 27.87
N VAL A 348 -23.78 -11.94 27.67
CA VAL A 348 -23.33 -12.42 26.34
C VAL A 348 -23.83 -13.86 26.14
N PRO A 349 -24.95 -14.08 25.43
CA PRO A 349 -25.64 -15.38 25.40
C PRO A 349 -24.92 -16.42 24.54
N ALA A 350 -24.23 -16.01 23.47
CA ALA A 350 -23.50 -16.90 22.58
C ALA A 350 -22.29 -16.17 21.99
N TYR A 351 -21.09 -16.70 22.24
CA TYR A 351 -19.85 -16.24 21.61
C TYR A 351 -19.29 -17.38 20.77
N GLN A 352 -19.00 -17.11 19.51
CA GLN A 352 -18.34 -18.05 18.62
C GLN A 352 -16.85 -17.70 18.56
N PRO A 353 -15.94 -18.55 19.05
CA PRO A 353 -14.51 -18.31 18.92
C PRO A 353 -14.05 -18.37 17.46
N VAL A 354 -12.88 -17.78 17.18
CA VAL A 354 -12.28 -17.77 15.83
C VAL A 354 -12.08 -19.19 15.30
N GLY A 355 -11.62 -20.12 16.14
CA GLY A 355 -11.62 -21.56 15.87
C GLY A 355 -10.83 -22.01 14.64
N LEU A 356 -9.79 -21.27 14.23
CA LEU A 356 -8.98 -21.60 13.05
C LEU A 356 -7.80 -22.53 13.44
N PRO A 357 -7.63 -23.68 12.76
CA PRO A 357 -6.51 -24.59 13.03
C PRO A 357 -5.17 -23.97 12.61
N ALA A 358 -4.05 -24.48 13.12
CA ALA A 358 -2.72 -24.09 12.68
C ALA A 358 -2.53 -24.41 11.19
N LEU A 359 -1.89 -23.49 10.45
CA LEU A 359 -1.58 -23.68 9.04
C LEU A 359 -0.44 -24.70 8.88
N ARG A 360 -0.55 -25.51 7.85
CA ARG A 360 0.50 -26.40 7.35
C ARG A 360 0.94 -25.92 5.98
N LYS A 361 2.09 -26.42 5.51
CA LYS A 361 2.57 -26.19 4.13
C LYS A 361 1.50 -26.36 3.05
N ALA A 362 0.68 -27.41 3.17
CA ALA A 362 -0.37 -27.71 2.20
C ALA A 362 -1.45 -26.61 2.12
N ASP A 363 -1.66 -25.86 3.19
CA ASP A 363 -2.67 -24.80 3.26
C ASP A 363 -2.21 -23.49 2.61
N VAL A 364 -0.89 -23.35 2.40
CA VAL A 364 -0.26 -22.16 1.82
C VAL A 364 0.36 -22.41 0.46
N ALA A 365 0.19 -23.61 -0.10
CA ALA A 365 0.63 -23.96 -1.44
C ALA A 365 -0.17 -23.18 -2.51
N ALA A 366 0.44 -22.93 -3.66
CA ALA A 366 -0.13 -22.15 -4.75
C ALA A 366 -1.52 -22.66 -5.17
N ASP A 367 -1.75 -23.97 -5.18
CA ASP A 367 -3.06 -24.54 -5.56
C ASP A 367 -4.14 -24.43 -4.47
N SER A 368 -3.74 -24.20 -3.22
CA SER A 368 -4.63 -24.19 -2.07
C SER A 368 -5.09 -22.79 -1.66
N VAL A 369 -4.36 -21.75 -2.08
CA VAL A 369 -4.64 -20.35 -1.71
C VAL A 369 -5.42 -19.63 -2.79
N THR A 370 -6.24 -18.64 -2.41
CA THR A 370 -7.00 -17.80 -3.35
C THR A 370 -6.39 -16.40 -3.52
N ASP A 371 -6.81 -15.69 -4.56
CA ASP A 371 -6.40 -14.29 -4.80
C ASP A 371 -6.84 -13.35 -3.65
N ASP A 372 -7.95 -13.63 -2.99
CA ASP A 372 -8.39 -12.86 -1.82
C ASP A 372 -7.47 -13.09 -0.60
N GLU A 373 -6.92 -14.29 -0.48
CA GLU A 373 -6.05 -14.69 0.64
C GLU A 373 -4.62 -14.19 0.46
N VAL A 374 -4.00 -14.44 -0.70
CA VAL A 374 -2.57 -14.14 -0.92
C VAL A 374 -2.33 -13.00 -1.91
N GLY A 375 -3.36 -12.56 -2.62
CA GLY A 375 -3.24 -11.55 -3.67
C GLY A 375 -3.07 -12.15 -5.06
N LYS A 376 -2.92 -11.26 -6.05
CA LYS A 376 -2.76 -11.66 -7.45
C LYS A 376 -1.51 -12.54 -7.64
N LYS A 377 -1.67 -13.72 -8.23
CA LYS A 377 -0.59 -14.70 -8.47
C LYS A 377 0.23 -14.48 -9.76
N CYS A 378 -0.24 -13.61 -10.66
CA CYS A 378 0.41 -13.14 -11.90
C CYS A 378 1.53 -14.06 -12.45
N HIS A 379 1.19 -14.95 -13.38
CA HIS A 379 2.11 -15.80 -14.17
C HIS A 379 2.99 -16.81 -13.40
N GLU A 380 2.96 -16.86 -12.07
CA GLU A 380 3.61 -17.87 -11.21
C GLU A 380 5.06 -18.25 -11.60
N PRO A 381 5.98 -17.28 -11.85
CA PRO A 381 7.33 -17.58 -12.37
C PRO A 381 8.19 -18.45 -11.44
N ASN A 382 7.83 -18.51 -10.15
CA ASN A 382 8.57 -19.23 -9.12
C ASN A 382 7.88 -20.54 -8.69
N ARG A 383 6.89 -21.03 -9.47
CA ARG A 383 6.19 -22.28 -9.15
C ARG A 383 7.14 -23.48 -8.99
N TRP A 384 8.14 -23.58 -9.86
CA TRP A 384 9.15 -24.63 -9.80
C TRP A 384 9.96 -24.61 -8.50
N MET A 385 10.23 -23.42 -7.93
CA MET A 385 10.94 -23.28 -6.65
C MET A 385 10.06 -23.78 -5.51
N GLU A 386 8.77 -23.46 -5.56
CA GLU A 386 7.81 -23.95 -4.58
C GLU A 386 7.72 -25.49 -4.63
N ASP A 387 7.59 -26.09 -5.81
CA ASP A 387 7.53 -27.55 -5.96
C ASP A 387 8.83 -28.21 -5.46
N ARG A 388 9.99 -27.59 -5.73
CA ARG A 388 11.31 -28.12 -5.37
C ARG A 388 11.66 -27.97 -3.89
N TYR A 389 11.34 -26.84 -3.27
CA TYR A 389 11.82 -26.49 -1.92
C TYR A 389 10.71 -26.38 -0.87
N GLY A 390 9.46 -26.25 -1.28
CA GLY A 390 8.33 -25.98 -0.38
C GLY A 390 8.15 -27.03 0.72
N HIS A 391 8.54 -28.27 0.45
CA HIS A 391 8.46 -29.36 1.43
C HIS A 391 9.47 -29.24 2.59
N HIS A 392 10.53 -28.45 2.44
CA HIS A 392 11.52 -28.18 3.50
C HIS A 392 11.11 -27.08 4.47
N VAL A 393 10.06 -26.31 4.18
CA VAL A 393 9.60 -25.23 5.06
C VAL A 393 9.06 -25.81 6.38
N PRO A 394 9.50 -25.34 7.56
CA PRO A 394 8.94 -25.76 8.84
C PRO A 394 7.54 -25.15 9.07
N ASP A 395 6.60 -25.94 9.61
CA ASP A 395 5.23 -25.48 9.86
C ASP A 395 5.19 -24.38 10.94
N GLU A 396 6.19 -24.34 11.84
CA GLU A 396 6.36 -23.30 12.85
C GLU A 396 6.54 -21.91 12.24
N ALA A 397 7.23 -21.80 11.09
CA ALA A 397 7.43 -20.53 10.39
C ALA A 397 6.12 -19.98 9.78
N LEU A 398 5.10 -20.81 9.61
CA LEU A 398 3.81 -20.43 9.02
C LEU A 398 2.85 -19.84 10.06
N ASN A 399 3.09 -20.08 11.35
CA ASN A 399 2.14 -19.75 12.43
C ASN A 399 2.69 -18.68 13.39
N LEU A 400 3.56 -17.79 12.89
CA LEU A 400 4.16 -16.72 13.69
C LEU A 400 3.15 -15.62 14.03
N LEU A 401 2.87 -15.49 15.33
CA LEU A 401 1.97 -14.51 15.93
C LEU A 401 2.62 -13.94 17.18
N ALA A 402 2.83 -12.63 17.22
CA ALA A 402 3.38 -11.94 18.39
C ALA A 402 3.00 -10.46 18.42
N ALA A 403 3.26 -9.80 19.54
CA ALA A 403 3.09 -8.35 19.68
C ALA A 403 4.07 -7.58 18.75
N PRO A 404 3.74 -6.34 18.34
CA PRO A 404 4.40 -5.64 17.23
C PRO A 404 5.94 -5.55 17.34
N GLU A 405 6.47 -5.44 18.56
CA GLU A 405 7.88 -5.28 18.88
C GLU A 405 8.74 -6.55 18.71
N HIS A 406 8.11 -7.73 18.68
CA HIS A 406 8.83 -9.00 18.53
C HIS A 406 9.15 -9.27 17.07
N THR A 407 10.39 -9.64 16.77
CA THR A 407 10.76 -10.03 15.40
C THR A 407 11.45 -11.39 15.42
N PHE A 408 11.22 -12.15 14.36
CA PHE A 408 11.68 -13.52 14.24
C PHE A 408 12.71 -13.62 13.11
N ALA A 409 13.68 -14.49 13.30
CA ALA A 409 14.69 -14.83 12.31
C ALA A 409 14.79 -16.34 12.18
N LEU A 410 14.97 -16.81 10.95
CA LEU A 410 15.11 -18.21 10.60
C LEU A 410 16.57 -18.50 10.26
N ASP A 411 17.16 -19.45 10.96
CA ASP A 411 18.41 -20.05 10.51
C ASP A 411 18.11 -21.01 9.35
N THR A 412 18.73 -20.74 8.20
CA THR A 412 18.48 -21.47 6.96
C THR A 412 19.20 -22.81 6.89
N GLU A 413 20.25 -23.00 7.71
CA GLU A 413 20.99 -24.27 7.80
C GLU A 413 20.31 -25.22 8.79
N THR A 414 19.91 -24.72 9.96
CA THR A 414 19.32 -25.55 11.02
C THR A 414 17.80 -25.62 10.97
N GLY A 415 17.14 -24.67 10.30
CA GLY A 415 15.68 -24.51 10.33
C GLY A 415 15.15 -23.93 11.65
N GLU A 416 16.03 -23.51 12.57
CA GLU A 416 15.65 -23.00 13.89
C GLU A 416 15.13 -21.55 13.80
N ILE A 417 14.02 -21.28 14.49
CA ILE A 417 13.44 -19.93 14.59
C ILE A 417 13.85 -19.32 15.92
N SER A 418 14.46 -18.14 15.85
CA SER A 418 14.90 -17.35 17.01
C SER A 418 14.28 -15.97 16.98
N THR A 419 14.21 -15.30 18.14
CA THR A 419 13.82 -13.89 18.23
C THR A 419 15.04 -12.98 18.07
N THR A 420 14.85 -11.84 17.41
CA THR A 420 15.86 -10.77 17.31
C THR A 420 15.91 -9.93 18.60
N SER A 421 16.88 -9.03 18.66
CA SER A 421 17.05 -8.09 19.77
C SER A 421 15.88 -7.09 19.88
N PRO A 422 15.53 -6.63 21.09
CA PRO A 422 14.55 -5.57 21.27
C PRO A 422 15.00 -4.29 20.53
N GLY A 423 14.14 -3.78 19.65
CA GLY A 423 14.44 -2.58 18.86
C GLY A 423 15.12 -2.85 17.52
N TYR A 424 15.14 -4.11 17.05
CA TYR A 424 15.61 -4.50 15.71
C TYR A 424 15.11 -3.56 14.60
N HIS A 425 13.83 -3.21 14.59
CA HIS A 425 13.23 -2.30 13.59
C HIS A 425 13.71 -0.83 13.70
N GLY A 426 14.33 -0.45 14.82
CA GLY A 426 14.95 0.87 14.98
C GLY A 426 16.42 0.93 14.53
N LEU A 427 17.00 -0.21 14.13
CA LEU A 427 18.35 -0.29 13.59
C LEU A 427 18.39 0.13 12.13
N THR A 428 19.54 0.62 11.66
CA THR A 428 19.76 0.86 10.22
C THR A 428 19.86 -0.47 9.46
N ASP A 429 19.62 -0.47 8.15
CA ASP A 429 19.67 -1.67 7.31
C ASP A 429 20.96 -2.48 7.52
N TRP A 430 22.12 -1.80 7.54
CA TRP A 430 23.42 -2.45 7.79
C TRP A 430 23.53 -3.08 9.19
N GLN A 431 22.93 -2.44 10.21
CA GLN A 431 22.91 -2.99 11.58
C GLN A 431 21.99 -4.21 11.67
N GLN A 432 20.84 -4.17 10.99
CA GLN A 432 19.91 -5.29 10.88
C GLN A 432 20.57 -6.49 10.18
N GLU A 433 21.23 -6.27 9.04
CA GLU A 433 21.99 -7.30 8.32
C GLU A 433 23.06 -7.93 9.22
N ARG A 434 23.81 -7.10 9.95
CA ARG A 434 24.84 -7.58 10.89
C ARG A 434 24.26 -8.40 12.03
N GLU A 435 23.09 -8.06 12.54
CA GLU A 435 22.42 -8.82 13.59
C GLU A 435 21.89 -10.16 13.07
N LEU A 436 21.26 -10.15 11.89
CA LEU A 436 20.74 -11.36 11.27
C LEU A 436 21.85 -12.36 10.96
N GLY A 437 23.01 -11.89 10.48
CA GLY A 437 24.10 -12.76 10.06
C GLY A 437 23.65 -13.64 8.89
N ASN A 438 23.68 -14.96 9.07
CA ASN A 438 23.22 -15.94 8.07
C ASN A 438 21.71 -16.23 8.15
N ARG A 439 20.98 -15.60 9.07
CA ARG A 439 19.56 -15.84 9.29
C ARG A 439 18.70 -14.95 8.40
N ALA A 440 17.55 -15.44 7.98
CA ALA A 440 16.57 -14.66 7.23
C ALA A 440 15.49 -14.08 8.15
N ALA A 441 15.16 -12.80 8.00
CA ALA A 441 14.07 -12.18 8.76
C ALA A 441 12.71 -12.76 8.33
N LEU A 442 11.94 -13.21 9.31
CA LEU A 442 10.56 -13.66 9.12
C LEU A 442 9.56 -12.56 9.50
N VAL A 443 8.38 -12.63 8.90
CA VAL A 443 7.24 -11.78 9.23
C VAL A 443 6.30 -12.50 10.18
N LYS A 444 5.51 -11.72 10.93
CA LYS A 444 4.52 -12.23 11.88
C LYS A 444 3.17 -11.60 11.61
N LEU A 445 2.11 -12.27 12.03
CA LEU A 445 0.83 -11.63 12.24
C LEU A 445 0.91 -10.86 13.56
N ASP A 446 0.57 -9.57 13.52
CA ASP A 446 0.54 -8.73 14.72
C ASP A 446 -0.65 -9.14 15.59
N ALA A 447 -0.38 -9.48 16.86
CA ALA A 447 -1.42 -9.88 17.82
C ALA A 447 -2.48 -8.79 18.09
N THR A 448 -2.17 -7.54 17.75
CA THR A 448 -3.05 -6.39 17.90
C THR A 448 -3.87 -6.07 16.65
N ASN A 449 -3.60 -6.74 15.51
CA ASN A 449 -4.48 -6.63 14.34
C ASN A 449 -5.85 -7.23 14.66
N PHE A 450 -6.90 -6.65 14.08
CA PHE A 450 -8.27 -7.11 14.31
C PHE A 450 -9.14 -6.93 13.07
N GLY A 451 -10.23 -7.69 13.01
CA GLY A 451 -11.23 -7.67 11.95
C GLY A 451 -12.09 -8.92 11.97
N SER A 452 -12.81 -9.16 10.87
CA SER A 452 -13.63 -10.37 10.75
C SER A 452 -12.78 -11.63 10.76
N ARG A 453 -13.42 -12.77 11.00
CA ARG A 453 -12.79 -14.09 10.95
C ARG A 453 -12.09 -14.33 9.61
N GLU A 454 -12.76 -14.02 8.52
CA GLU A 454 -12.29 -14.20 7.14
C GLU A 454 -11.07 -13.31 6.88
N ARG A 455 -11.11 -12.06 7.37
CA ARG A 455 -9.99 -11.13 7.21
C ARG A 455 -8.75 -11.61 7.96
N ILE A 456 -8.92 -12.07 9.19
CA ILE A 456 -7.82 -12.63 10.00
C ILE A 456 -7.26 -13.89 9.33
N GLU A 457 -8.12 -14.77 8.80
CA GLU A 457 -7.68 -15.97 8.08
C GLU A 457 -6.86 -15.61 6.83
N ALA A 458 -7.36 -14.68 6.01
CA ALA A 458 -6.67 -14.21 4.82
C ALA A 458 -5.32 -13.57 5.18
N ASP A 459 -5.27 -12.68 6.18
CA ASP A 459 -4.04 -12.02 6.61
C ASP A 459 -3.04 -13.02 7.23
N ARG A 460 -3.52 -14.02 7.98
CA ARG A 460 -2.71 -15.14 8.47
C ARG A 460 -2.10 -15.94 7.32
N LYS A 461 -2.89 -16.31 6.31
CA LYS A 461 -2.42 -17.03 5.11
C LYS A 461 -1.41 -16.20 4.32
N PHE A 462 -1.61 -14.89 4.19
CA PHE A 462 -0.65 -13.99 3.54
C PHE A 462 0.70 -13.94 4.27
N ILE A 463 0.70 -13.80 5.59
CA ILE A 463 1.92 -13.84 6.40
C ILE A 463 2.63 -15.19 6.26
N ALA A 464 1.87 -16.28 6.35
CA ALA A 464 2.41 -17.63 6.20
C ALA A 464 3.03 -17.85 4.80
N ARG A 465 2.35 -17.40 3.74
CA ARG A 465 2.84 -17.41 2.35
C ARG A 465 4.11 -16.56 2.20
N ALA A 466 4.21 -15.44 2.91
CA ALA A 466 5.40 -14.60 2.92
C ALA A 466 6.60 -15.28 3.58
N ASN A 467 6.39 -15.97 4.70
CA ASN A 467 7.46 -16.75 5.35
C ASN A 467 7.86 -17.98 4.52
N PHE A 468 6.88 -18.67 3.93
CA PHE A 468 7.10 -19.75 2.98
C PHE A 468 7.98 -19.29 1.81
N ALA A 469 7.62 -18.17 1.18
CA ALA A 469 8.39 -17.59 0.08
C ALA A 469 9.81 -17.15 0.48
N THR A 470 9.98 -16.55 1.67
CA THR A 470 11.32 -16.21 2.19
C THR A 470 12.17 -17.48 2.28
N HIS A 471 11.68 -18.55 2.92
CA HIS A 471 12.46 -19.77 3.10
C HIS A 471 12.78 -20.49 1.78
N VAL A 472 11.80 -20.58 0.88
CA VAL A 472 12.01 -21.11 -0.48
C VAL A 472 13.08 -20.32 -1.24
N GLY A 473 13.09 -19.00 -1.11
CA GLY A 473 14.12 -18.13 -1.68
C GLY A 473 15.52 -18.40 -1.14
N GLU A 474 15.64 -18.59 0.18
CA GLU A 474 16.92 -18.91 0.82
C GLU A 474 17.45 -20.29 0.42
N LEU A 475 16.59 -21.32 0.35
CA LEU A 475 16.98 -22.66 -0.11
C LEU A 475 17.45 -22.63 -1.57
N ALA A 476 16.78 -21.87 -2.43
CA ALA A 476 17.24 -21.66 -3.80
C ALA A 476 18.58 -20.93 -3.87
N ALA A 477 18.81 -19.96 -2.98
CA ALA A 477 20.07 -19.21 -2.89
C ALA A 477 21.22 -20.10 -2.40
N ALA A 478 20.97 -20.99 -1.45
CA ALA A 478 21.92 -22.00 -0.99
C ALA A 478 22.32 -22.93 -2.14
N GLU A 479 21.34 -23.54 -2.84
CA GLU A 479 21.62 -24.41 -3.98
C GLU A 479 22.38 -23.66 -5.10
N PHE A 480 22.02 -22.40 -5.36
CA PHE A 480 22.76 -21.58 -6.30
C PHE A 480 24.23 -21.41 -5.88
N ASN A 481 24.50 -21.13 -4.61
CA ASN A 481 25.87 -20.97 -4.15
C ASN A 481 26.71 -22.25 -4.31
N ASP A 482 26.09 -23.41 -4.12
CA ASP A 482 26.74 -24.71 -4.22
C ASP A 482 26.96 -25.15 -5.68
N ARG A 483 25.96 -24.96 -6.56
CA ARG A 483 25.95 -25.51 -7.92
C ARG A 483 26.29 -24.52 -9.03
N LYS A 484 26.37 -23.20 -8.77
CA LYS A 484 26.55 -22.18 -9.84
C LYS A 484 27.77 -22.42 -10.71
N ASP A 485 28.90 -22.86 -10.15
CA ASP A 485 30.14 -23.01 -10.90
C ASP A 485 30.12 -24.27 -11.78
N GLU A 486 29.50 -25.34 -11.30
CA GLU A 486 29.21 -26.55 -12.07
C GLU A 486 28.31 -26.23 -13.28
N VAL A 487 27.17 -25.56 -13.03
CA VAL A 487 26.21 -25.19 -14.08
C VAL A 487 26.83 -24.25 -15.12
N LYS A 488 27.62 -23.26 -14.67
CA LYS A 488 28.38 -22.38 -15.57
C LYS A 488 29.39 -23.14 -16.40
N ALA A 489 30.11 -24.09 -15.81
CA ALA A 489 31.09 -24.91 -16.52
C ALA A 489 30.41 -25.77 -17.59
N TRP A 490 29.32 -26.45 -17.23
CA TRP A 490 28.51 -27.23 -18.16
C TRP A 490 28.05 -26.39 -19.36
N TYR A 491 27.46 -25.22 -19.09
CA TYR A 491 26.95 -24.36 -20.17
C TYR A 491 28.08 -23.86 -21.07
N ARG A 492 29.20 -23.43 -20.49
CA ARG A 492 30.38 -23.00 -21.25
C ARG A 492 30.90 -24.11 -22.17
N ASP A 493 30.93 -25.34 -21.69
CA ASP A 493 31.49 -26.46 -22.46
C ASP A 493 30.53 -26.87 -23.59
N ARG A 494 29.21 -26.83 -23.36
CA ARG A 494 28.18 -26.95 -24.41
C ARG A 494 28.30 -25.87 -25.49
N VAL A 495 28.45 -24.60 -25.08
CA VAL A 495 28.62 -23.47 -26.00
C VAL A 495 29.88 -23.64 -26.87
N LYS A 496 30.99 -24.08 -26.27
CA LYS A 496 32.23 -24.36 -27.01
C LYS A 496 32.06 -25.52 -27.99
N ALA A 497 31.36 -26.58 -27.60
CA ALA A 497 31.07 -27.70 -28.50
C ALA A 497 30.19 -27.28 -29.69
N ASN A 498 29.28 -26.32 -29.48
CA ASN A 498 28.42 -25.77 -30.53
C ASN A 498 29.03 -24.59 -31.30
N ALA A 499 30.33 -24.29 -31.12
CA ALA A 499 30.95 -23.09 -31.68
C ALA A 499 30.78 -22.96 -33.20
N THR A 500 30.83 -24.06 -33.96
CA THR A 500 30.67 -24.06 -35.42
C THR A 500 29.31 -23.52 -35.86
N THR A 501 28.23 -23.92 -35.19
CA THR A 501 26.87 -23.41 -35.46
C THR A 501 26.78 -21.93 -35.12
N LEU A 502 27.30 -21.52 -33.96
CA LEU A 502 27.27 -20.12 -33.52
C LEU A 502 28.03 -19.20 -34.50
N LEU A 503 29.15 -19.68 -35.04
CA LEU A 503 29.92 -18.97 -36.07
C LEU A 503 29.12 -18.77 -37.36
N SER A 504 28.24 -19.72 -37.74
CA SER A 504 27.39 -19.59 -38.94
C SER A 504 26.36 -18.46 -38.83
N TRP A 505 26.01 -18.03 -37.61
CA TRP A 505 25.10 -16.91 -37.37
C TRP A 505 25.82 -15.55 -37.41
N CYS A 506 27.15 -15.53 -37.21
CA CYS A 506 27.94 -14.30 -37.12
C CYS A 506 28.03 -13.49 -38.42
N GLY A 507 27.51 -14.00 -39.54
CA GLY A 507 27.34 -13.23 -40.77
C GLY A 507 26.23 -12.19 -40.69
N HIS A 508 25.33 -12.28 -39.70
CA HIS A 508 24.33 -11.25 -39.43
C HIS A 508 24.93 -10.07 -38.66
N ASP A 509 24.56 -8.85 -39.06
CA ASP A 509 24.91 -7.63 -38.32
C ASP A 509 24.11 -7.50 -37.02
N VAL A 510 22.80 -7.76 -37.08
CA VAL A 510 21.91 -7.80 -35.94
C VAL A 510 20.76 -8.77 -36.23
N LEU A 511 20.33 -9.48 -35.19
CA LEU A 511 19.09 -10.23 -35.21
C LEU A 511 18.22 -9.75 -34.06
N TRP A 512 17.00 -9.33 -34.39
CA TRP A 512 16.00 -8.93 -33.42
C TRP A 512 15.02 -10.08 -33.19
N VAL A 513 14.53 -10.22 -31.97
CA VAL A 513 13.43 -11.12 -31.60
C VAL A 513 12.26 -10.23 -31.16
N ASP A 514 11.08 -10.50 -31.73
CA ASP A 514 9.83 -9.87 -31.34
C ASP A 514 9.17 -10.62 -30.18
N GLU A 515 9.12 -9.96 -29.02
CA GLU A 515 8.46 -10.49 -27.80
C GLU A 515 6.94 -10.34 -27.88
N GLY A 516 6.44 -9.56 -28.84
CA GLY A 516 5.04 -9.31 -29.09
C GLY A 516 4.51 -8.08 -28.36
N LEU A 517 3.18 -8.03 -28.28
CA LEU A 517 2.45 -6.96 -27.60
C LEU A 517 2.23 -7.34 -26.14
N HIS A 518 2.62 -6.44 -25.23
CA HIS A 518 2.38 -6.61 -23.80
C HIS A 518 1.48 -5.49 -23.28
N GLU A 519 0.42 -5.87 -22.55
CA GLU A 519 -0.53 -4.93 -21.94
C GLU A 519 0.08 -4.15 -20.76
N THR A 520 1.12 -4.71 -20.14
CA THR A 520 1.77 -4.13 -18.95
C THR A 520 3.22 -3.77 -19.23
N PHE A 521 3.82 -2.97 -18.34
CA PHE A 521 5.24 -2.66 -18.38
C PHE A 521 6.08 -3.94 -18.25
N THR A 522 6.85 -4.30 -19.27
CA THR A 522 7.79 -5.43 -19.24
C THR A 522 9.23 -4.91 -19.19
N HIS A 523 10.08 -5.58 -18.43
CA HIS A 523 11.51 -5.29 -18.40
C HIS A 523 12.31 -6.59 -18.31
N PHE A 524 13.60 -6.53 -18.57
CA PHE A 524 14.50 -7.68 -18.47
C PHE A 524 15.36 -7.59 -17.21
N THR A 525 15.46 -8.68 -16.45
CA THR A 525 16.16 -8.76 -15.16
C THR A 525 17.66 -9.08 -15.27
N GLY A 526 18.27 -8.88 -16.45
CA GLY A 526 19.67 -9.22 -16.69
C GLY A 526 20.26 -8.63 -17.96
N GLY A 527 21.48 -9.06 -18.29
CA GLY A 527 22.23 -8.58 -19.45
C GLY A 527 21.69 -9.12 -20.78
N VAL A 528 20.55 -8.61 -21.23
CA VAL A 528 20.03 -8.82 -22.59
C VAL A 528 20.72 -7.89 -23.58
N GLY A 529 20.62 -8.21 -24.88
CA GLY A 529 21.02 -7.31 -25.94
C GLY A 529 20.20 -6.01 -25.92
N GLY A 530 20.44 -5.10 -26.87
CA GLY A 530 19.67 -3.85 -26.94
C GLY A 530 18.16 -4.12 -27.05
N VAL A 531 17.37 -3.40 -26.26
CA VAL A 531 15.90 -3.52 -26.25
C VAL A 531 15.29 -2.25 -26.86
N ARG A 532 14.27 -2.41 -27.70
CA ARG A 532 13.43 -1.33 -28.22
C ARG A 532 12.00 -1.60 -27.80
N SER A 533 11.32 -0.60 -27.26
CA SER A 533 9.90 -0.69 -26.93
C SER A 533 9.18 0.53 -27.52
N MET A 534 8.09 0.29 -28.23
CA MET A 534 7.24 1.34 -28.79
C MET A 534 5.82 1.21 -28.23
N GLY A 535 5.25 2.30 -27.72
CA GLY A 535 3.85 2.33 -27.27
C GLY A 535 2.89 2.34 -28.46
N VAL A 536 1.84 1.53 -28.40
CA VAL A 536 0.80 1.43 -29.43
C VAL A 536 -0.36 2.34 -29.05
N GLY A 537 -0.32 3.60 -29.50
CA GLY A 537 -1.24 4.67 -29.09
C GLY A 537 -0.61 5.55 -28.02
N GLY A 538 -0.65 6.87 -28.19
CA GLY A 538 0.17 7.84 -27.43
C GLY A 538 -0.12 8.01 -25.93
N ASP A 539 -0.68 7.01 -25.26
CA ASP A 539 -0.93 6.97 -23.81
C ASP A 539 0.18 6.19 -23.08
N ILE A 540 0.52 6.61 -21.86
CA ILE A 540 1.51 5.96 -20.99
C ILE A 540 1.09 4.54 -20.59
N HIS A 541 -0.20 4.21 -20.66
CA HIS A 541 -0.78 2.91 -20.36
C HIS A 541 -1.02 2.05 -21.60
N ALA A 542 -0.69 2.55 -22.79
CA ALA A 542 -0.91 1.81 -24.01
C ALA A 542 -0.01 0.57 -24.08
N PRO A 543 -0.48 -0.53 -24.70
CA PRO A 543 0.31 -1.73 -24.88
C PRO A 543 1.64 -1.42 -25.58
N LYS A 544 2.71 -2.07 -25.15
CA LYS A 544 4.04 -1.86 -25.73
C LYS A 544 4.41 -3.04 -26.61
N HIS A 545 4.86 -2.73 -27.82
CA HIS A 545 5.52 -3.69 -28.70
C HIS A 545 7.01 -3.68 -28.38
N THR A 546 7.55 -4.83 -27.96
CA THR A 546 8.94 -4.94 -27.49
C THR A 546 9.74 -5.88 -28.38
N THR A 547 10.87 -5.37 -28.86
CA THR A 547 11.87 -6.16 -29.60
C THR A 547 13.20 -6.11 -28.88
N ARG A 548 13.96 -7.19 -28.92
CA ARG A 548 15.31 -7.25 -28.36
C ARG A 548 16.32 -7.84 -29.31
N GLN A 549 17.58 -7.49 -29.13
CA GLN A 549 18.67 -8.08 -29.89
C GLN A 549 19.01 -9.46 -29.33
N PHE A 550 18.82 -10.50 -30.13
CA PHE A 550 19.38 -11.82 -29.87
C PHE A 550 20.85 -11.90 -30.31
N LEU A 551 21.20 -11.26 -31.43
CA LEU A 551 22.56 -11.20 -31.94
C LEU A 551 22.93 -9.78 -32.33
N ARG A 552 24.16 -9.35 -32.05
CA ARG A 552 24.69 -8.07 -32.54
C ARG A 552 26.19 -8.12 -32.81
N ARG A 553 26.60 -7.62 -33.97
CA ARG A 553 27.99 -7.34 -34.34
C ARG A 553 28.37 -5.89 -34.01
N LEU A 554 29.55 -5.71 -33.42
CA LEU A 554 30.12 -4.38 -33.15
C LEU A 554 31.62 -4.35 -33.43
N SER A 555 32.10 -3.17 -33.85
CA SER A 555 33.55 -2.88 -33.86
C SER A 555 34.05 -2.69 -32.44
N MET A 556 35.24 -3.20 -32.14
CA MET A 556 35.93 -3.02 -30.85
C MET A 556 36.18 -1.54 -30.54
N GLU A 557 36.36 -0.71 -31.56
CA GLU A 557 36.55 0.75 -31.42
C GLU A 557 35.25 1.47 -31.06
N LYS A 558 34.12 0.99 -31.58
CA LYS A 558 32.79 1.61 -31.38
C LYS A 558 32.02 1.03 -30.20
N SER A 559 32.50 -0.06 -29.60
CA SER A 559 31.83 -0.71 -28.47
C SER A 559 32.34 -0.19 -27.12
N THR A 560 31.43 0.01 -26.17
CA THR A 560 31.81 0.41 -24.81
C THR A 560 32.36 -0.78 -24.01
N TRP A 561 32.92 -0.50 -22.83
CA TRP A 561 33.31 -1.57 -21.90
C TRP A 561 32.09 -2.35 -21.40
N GLU A 562 30.99 -1.66 -21.06
CA GLU A 562 29.76 -2.25 -20.53
C GLU A 562 29.11 -3.21 -21.53
N GLN A 563 29.09 -2.84 -22.83
CA GLN A 563 28.54 -3.71 -23.88
C GLN A 563 29.32 -5.02 -24.01
N ARG A 564 30.66 -4.94 -23.97
CA ARG A 564 31.54 -6.11 -24.03
C ARG A 564 31.47 -6.92 -22.75
N TYR A 565 31.43 -6.24 -21.60
CA TYR A 565 31.21 -6.87 -20.32
C TYR A 565 29.92 -7.67 -20.42
N ASN A 566 28.76 -7.06 -20.71
CA ASN A 566 27.45 -7.71 -20.76
C ASN A 566 27.37 -8.91 -21.73
N ALA A 567 28.12 -8.91 -22.83
CA ALA A 567 28.20 -10.04 -23.75
C ALA A 567 29.16 -11.17 -23.31
N ALA A 568 30.09 -10.90 -22.39
CA ALA A 568 31.15 -11.82 -21.99
C ALA A 568 30.71 -12.80 -20.87
N GLY A 569 29.57 -13.49 -21.03
CA GLY A 569 29.24 -14.66 -20.18
C GLY A 569 30.14 -15.85 -20.53
N VAL A 570 30.14 -16.25 -21.80
CA VAL A 570 31.07 -17.22 -22.40
C VAL A 570 31.84 -16.54 -23.53
N VAL A 571 33.16 -16.57 -23.48
CA VAL A 571 34.01 -15.99 -24.55
C VAL A 571 34.59 -17.11 -25.40
N LEU A 572 34.23 -17.11 -26.69
CA LEU A 572 34.80 -18.03 -27.69
C LEU A 572 36.05 -17.41 -28.32
N GLY A 573 37.10 -17.21 -27.53
CA GLY A 573 38.35 -16.61 -28.00
C GLY A 573 39.40 -16.54 -26.90
N GLY A 574 40.61 -16.12 -27.25
CA GLY A 574 41.71 -15.99 -26.29
C GLY A 574 41.75 -14.61 -25.62
N GLN A 575 42.55 -14.49 -24.56
CA GLN A 575 42.98 -13.21 -24.00
C GLN A 575 44.47 -13.01 -24.26
N GLY A 576 44.82 -11.84 -24.80
CA GLY A 576 46.19 -11.40 -25.04
C GLY A 576 46.68 -10.45 -23.96
N ARG A 577 47.88 -9.89 -24.18
CA ARG A 577 48.52 -8.92 -23.28
C ARG A 577 47.60 -7.70 -23.05
N GLY A 578 47.45 -7.30 -21.78
CA GLY A 578 46.62 -6.15 -21.39
C GLY A 578 45.11 -6.39 -21.55
N ALA A 579 44.63 -7.62 -21.35
CA ALA A 579 43.22 -8.01 -21.43
C ALA A 579 42.56 -7.78 -22.80
N LYS A 580 43.36 -7.68 -23.88
CA LYS A 580 42.83 -7.58 -25.25
C LYS A 580 42.23 -8.91 -25.67
N LEU A 581 41.03 -8.89 -26.23
CA LEU A 581 40.39 -10.08 -26.80
C LEU A 581 41.11 -10.51 -28.09
N LEU A 582 41.39 -11.81 -28.21
CA LEU A 582 42.00 -12.43 -29.38
C LEU A 582 40.94 -13.12 -30.23
N CYS A 583 41.06 -12.98 -31.54
CA CYS A 583 40.16 -13.55 -32.53
C CYS A 583 40.05 -15.07 -32.38
N HIS A 584 38.81 -15.57 -32.41
CA HIS A 584 38.51 -17.00 -32.34
C HIS A 584 39.24 -17.82 -33.41
N LEU A 585 39.26 -17.33 -34.66
CA LEU A 585 39.72 -18.10 -35.82
C LEU A 585 41.24 -18.09 -36.02
N ASN A 586 41.94 -17.02 -35.63
CA ASN A 586 43.36 -16.85 -35.97
C ASN A 586 44.23 -16.28 -34.84
N GLY A 587 43.68 -16.09 -33.64
CA GLY A 587 44.44 -15.64 -32.46
C GLY A 587 45.00 -14.22 -32.51
N THR A 588 44.74 -13.46 -33.58
CA THR A 588 45.17 -12.05 -33.68
C THR A 588 44.27 -11.13 -32.86
N VAL A 589 44.73 -9.92 -32.52
CA VAL A 589 43.93 -8.95 -31.75
C VAL A 589 42.61 -8.66 -32.47
N ALA A 590 41.50 -8.79 -31.74
CA ALA A 590 40.17 -8.58 -32.29
C ALA A 590 39.93 -7.13 -32.68
N SER A 591 39.25 -6.92 -33.81
CA SER A 591 38.76 -5.63 -34.28
C SER A 591 37.22 -5.55 -34.24
N TYR A 592 36.56 -6.70 -34.18
CA TYR A 592 35.11 -6.84 -34.05
C TYR A 592 34.78 -7.86 -32.98
N TRP A 593 33.55 -7.83 -32.49
CA TRP A 593 32.96 -8.91 -31.72
C TRP A 593 31.49 -9.08 -32.08
N VAL A 594 31.00 -10.30 -31.94
CA VAL A 594 29.58 -10.62 -32.04
C VAL A 594 29.10 -11.09 -30.67
N GLY A 595 28.03 -10.49 -30.18
CA GLY A 595 27.33 -10.90 -28.96
C GLY A 595 26.09 -11.70 -29.30
N ILE A 596 25.86 -12.80 -28.58
CA ILE A 596 24.63 -13.61 -28.61
C ILE A 596 24.01 -13.54 -27.22
N TYR A 597 22.72 -13.18 -27.15
CA TYR A 597 22.01 -12.82 -25.93
C TYR A 597 20.73 -13.67 -25.77
N PRO A 598 20.87 -14.94 -25.34
CA PRO A 598 19.71 -15.73 -24.95
C PRO A 598 18.99 -15.05 -23.78
N ALA A 599 17.66 -15.10 -23.75
CA ALA A 599 16.84 -14.50 -22.68
C ALA A 599 15.86 -15.48 -22.02
N ASN A 600 15.71 -16.69 -22.55
CA ASN A 600 14.79 -17.71 -22.07
C ASN A 600 15.38 -19.12 -22.25
N PRO A 601 14.75 -20.18 -21.69
CA PRO A 601 15.30 -21.54 -21.73
C PRO A 601 15.42 -22.10 -23.15
N ALA A 602 14.47 -21.80 -24.05
CA ALA A 602 14.53 -22.26 -25.43
C ALA A 602 15.75 -21.69 -26.18
N GLU A 603 16.09 -20.44 -25.93
CA GLU A 603 17.27 -19.80 -26.50
C GLU A 603 18.57 -20.33 -25.89
N LEU A 604 18.60 -20.59 -24.58
CA LEU A 604 19.74 -21.26 -23.96
C LEU A 604 19.99 -22.63 -24.57
N ALA A 605 18.93 -23.42 -24.75
CA ALA A 605 18.99 -24.75 -25.35
C ALA A 605 19.51 -24.69 -26.80
N LEU A 606 19.03 -23.70 -27.58
CA LEU A 606 19.53 -23.46 -28.94
C LEU A 606 21.02 -23.12 -28.96
N VAL A 607 21.48 -22.24 -28.06
CA VAL A 607 22.89 -21.85 -27.96
C VAL A 607 23.76 -23.01 -27.48
N ALA A 608 23.25 -23.86 -26.59
CA ALA A 608 23.93 -25.05 -26.06
C ALA A 608 23.83 -26.31 -26.97
N ALA A 609 23.08 -26.24 -28.08
CA ALA A 609 22.74 -27.36 -28.96
C ALA A 609 22.17 -28.57 -28.22
N CYS A 610 21.10 -28.36 -27.48
CA CYS A 610 20.36 -29.42 -26.78
C CYS A 610 18.86 -29.11 -26.76
N ALA A 611 18.04 -30.05 -26.28
CA ALA A 611 16.65 -29.75 -25.95
C ALA A 611 16.58 -28.93 -24.64
N VAL A 612 15.43 -28.32 -24.35
CA VAL A 612 15.21 -27.61 -23.08
C VAL A 612 15.33 -28.58 -21.90
N ASP A 613 14.78 -29.79 -22.03
CA ASP A 613 14.82 -30.82 -20.97
C ASP A 613 16.24 -31.36 -20.70
N ASP A 614 17.18 -31.14 -21.63
CA ASP A 614 18.60 -31.49 -21.47
C ASP A 614 19.41 -30.39 -20.76
N LEU A 615 18.83 -29.20 -20.58
CA LEU A 615 19.46 -28.17 -19.75
C LEU A 615 19.50 -28.65 -18.30
N PRO A 616 20.49 -28.21 -17.50
CA PRO A 616 20.42 -28.31 -16.06
C PRO A 616 19.05 -27.85 -15.59
N ASP A 617 18.42 -28.66 -14.73
CA ASP A 617 17.09 -28.45 -14.16
C ASP A 617 16.79 -26.99 -13.81
N VAL A 618 17.73 -26.30 -13.15
CA VAL A 618 17.60 -24.89 -12.76
C VAL A 618 17.59 -23.89 -13.94
N LEU A 619 18.23 -24.22 -15.07
CA LEU A 619 18.25 -23.40 -16.29
C LEU A 619 16.99 -23.60 -17.14
N GLN A 620 16.23 -24.67 -16.93
CA GLN A 620 14.92 -24.87 -17.58
C GLN A 620 13.91 -23.79 -17.17
N HIS A 621 14.17 -23.09 -16.06
CA HIS A 621 13.35 -21.99 -15.55
C HIS A 621 14.05 -20.62 -15.66
N TRP A 622 15.14 -20.53 -16.42
CA TRP A 622 15.88 -19.29 -16.62
C TRP A 622 15.20 -18.40 -17.65
N ASN A 623 14.37 -17.46 -17.19
CA ASN A 623 13.69 -16.49 -18.03
C ASN A 623 13.95 -15.07 -17.52
N LEU A 624 14.59 -14.25 -18.36
CA LEU A 624 14.94 -12.87 -18.03
C LEU A 624 13.77 -11.90 -18.24
N LEU A 625 12.70 -12.30 -18.94
CA LEU A 625 11.53 -11.45 -19.12
C LEU A 625 10.76 -11.34 -17.80
N SER A 626 10.69 -10.14 -17.25
CA SER A 626 9.94 -9.80 -16.05
C SER A 626 8.70 -9.01 -16.42
N VAL A 627 7.55 -9.63 -16.16
CA VAL A 627 6.23 -9.01 -16.35
C VAL A 627 5.87 -8.23 -15.10
N TYR A 628 5.40 -7.00 -15.26
CA TYR A 628 4.92 -6.20 -14.13
C TYR A 628 3.71 -6.86 -13.47
N THR A 629 3.84 -7.20 -12.20
CA THR A 629 2.81 -7.88 -11.41
C THR A 629 2.02 -6.94 -10.50
N GLY A 630 2.37 -5.64 -10.50
CA GLY A 630 1.81 -4.62 -9.62
C GLY A 630 2.83 -4.06 -8.63
N ASN A 631 2.40 -3.13 -7.77
CA ASN A 631 3.20 -2.65 -6.65
C ASN A 631 2.81 -3.39 -5.37
N GLN A 632 3.67 -4.26 -4.87
CA GLN A 632 3.49 -5.08 -3.67
C GLN A 632 3.44 -4.26 -2.37
N ILE A 633 3.80 -2.98 -2.41
CA ILE A 633 3.64 -2.05 -1.27
C ILE A 633 2.19 -1.57 -1.19
N LEU A 634 1.49 -1.50 -2.32
CA LEU A 634 0.14 -0.91 -2.41
C LEU A 634 -0.95 -1.95 -2.63
N ASN A 635 -0.60 -3.10 -3.18
CA ASN A 635 -1.55 -4.14 -3.58
C ASN A 635 -1.18 -5.46 -2.91
N ARG A 636 -2.21 -6.25 -2.62
CA ARG A 636 -2.06 -7.65 -2.22
C ARG A 636 -1.59 -8.46 -3.44
N ILE A 637 -0.34 -8.87 -3.44
CA ILE A 637 0.32 -9.68 -4.49
C ILE A 637 0.95 -10.90 -3.82
N ASP A 638 0.84 -12.09 -4.43
CA ASP A 638 1.38 -13.33 -3.87
C ASP A 638 2.85 -13.13 -3.48
N PRO A 639 3.21 -13.30 -2.19
CA PRO A 639 4.58 -13.21 -1.71
C PRO A 639 5.59 -14.06 -2.48
N MET A 640 5.20 -15.18 -3.09
CA MET A 640 6.08 -15.97 -3.94
C MET A 640 6.65 -15.18 -5.13
N ILE A 641 5.98 -14.12 -5.60
CA ILE A 641 6.43 -13.33 -6.75
C ILE A 641 7.57 -12.38 -6.37
N TRP A 642 7.49 -11.77 -5.18
CA TRP A 642 8.36 -10.65 -4.81
C TRP A 642 9.29 -10.93 -3.64
N LYS A 643 9.06 -11.98 -2.83
CA LYS A 643 10.03 -12.44 -1.80
C LYS A 643 10.95 -13.55 -2.29
N ALA A 644 10.42 -14.53 -3.02
CA ALA A 644 11.20 -15.67 -3.49
C ALA A 644 11.92 -15.33 -4.80
N HIS A 645 13.07 -14.64 -4.73
CA HIS A 645 13.83 -14.30 -5.92
C HIS A 645 14.57 -15.51 -6.48
N ASN A 646 14.33 -15.85 -7.75
CA ASN A 646 15.12 -16.87 -8.45
C ASN A 646 16.59 -16.41 -8.62
N PRO A 647 17.56 -17.00 -7.89
CA PRO A 647 18.94 -16.55 -7.92
C PRO A 647 19.66 -16.91 -9.23
N TRP A 648 19.17 -17.91 -9.97
CA TRP A 648 19.74 -18.35 -11.23
C TRP A 648 19.65 -17.30 -12.33
N LEU A 649 18.69 -16.37 -12.24
CA LEU A 649 18.58 -15.23 -13.17
C LEU A 649 19.78 -14.27 -13.10
N LYS A 650 20.57 -14.32 -12.02
CA LYS A 650 21.83 -13.56 -11.89
C LYS A 650 22.94 -14.11 -12.79
N LEU A 651 22.78 -15.33 -13.34
CA LEU A 651 23.77 -15.91 -14.23
C LEU A 651 23.83 -15.15 -15.55
N LYS A 652 25.07 -14.88 -15.96
CA LYS A 652 25.37 -14.25 -17.24
C LYS A 652 25.73 -15.32 -18.26
N LEU A 653 24.77 -15.64 -19.11
CA LEU A 653 24.83 -16.74 -20.07
C LEU A 653 24.93 -16.26 -21.54
N SER A 654 25.22 -14.98 -21.74
CA SER A 654 25.54 -14.39 -23.05
C SER A 654 26.86 -14.93 -23.62
N VAL A 655 26.99 -14.93 -24.94
CA VAL A 655 28.20 -15.40 -25.64
C VAL A 655 28.85 -14.25 -26.40
N LEU A 656 30.16 -14.08 -26.24
CA LEU A 656 30.98 -13.12 -26.99
C LEU A 656 31.95 -13.87 -27.89
N ILE A 657 31.92 -13.56 -29.18
CA ILE A 657 32.83 -14.13 -30.19
C ILE A 657 33.68 -13.00 -30.79
N PRO A 658 34.98 -12.92 -30.47
CA PRO A 658 35.86 -11.90 -31.00
C PRO A 658 36.44 -12.27 -32.37
N PHE A 659 36.57 -11.27 -33.26
CA PHE A 659 37.07 -11.44 -34.62
C PHE A 659 38.08 -10.36 -35.01
N SER A 660 39.12 -10.72 -35.77
CA SER A 660 39.96 -9.75 -36.46
C SER A 660 39.35 -9.34 -37.81
N LYS A 661 39.84 -8.26 -38.42
CA LYS A 661 39.34 -7.78 -39.73
C LYS A 661 39.36 -8.88 -40.80
N ARG A 662 40.42 -9.69 -40.84
CA ARG A 662 40.56 -10.79 -41.81
C ARG A 662 39.56 -11.92 -41.55
N ALA A 663 39.36 -12.28 -40.28
CA ALA A 663 38.40 -13.30 -39.89
C ALA A 663 36.96 -12.86 -40.19
N MET A 664 36.61 -11.60 -39.92
CA MET A 664 35.29 -11.08 -40.25
C MET A 664 35.02 -11.09 -41.76
N ALA A 665 36.01 -10.69 -42.57
CA ALA A 665 35.90 -10.79 -44.04
C ALA A 665 35.77 -12.23 -44.57
N GLN A 666 36.16 -13.25 -43.79
CA GLN A 666 35.90 -14.65 -44.11
C GLN A 666 34.47 -15.05 -43.73
N ILE A 667 33.99 -14.62 -42.56
CA ILE A 667 32.61 -14.82 -42.10
C ILE A 667 31.61 -14.18 -43.07
N ASP A 668 31.87 -12.94 -43.53
CA ASP A 668 31.02 -12.22 -44.49
C ASP A 668 30.89 -12.94 -45.85
N LYS A 669 31.82 -13.87 -46.18
CA LYS A 669 31.81 -14.65 -47.42
C LYS A 669 31.20 -16.05 -47.24
N ALA A 670 31.02 -16.51 -46.00
CA ALA A 670 30.45 -17.82 -45.71
C ALA A 670 28.91 -17.77 -45.83
N PRO A 671 28.26 -18.90 -46.13
CA PRO A 671 26.80 -18.98 -46.06
C PRO A 671 26.31 -18.61 -44.66
N VAL A 672 25.44 -17.61 -44.57
CA VAL A 672 24.86 -17.15 -43.31
C VAL A 672 23.64 -18.00 -42.99
N VAL A 673 23.60 -18.56 -41.77
CA VAL A 673 22.46 -19.34 -41.28
C VAL A 673 21.71 -18.51 -40.26
N THR A 674 20.39 -18.40 -40.42
CA THR A 674 19.54 -17.76 -39.42
C THR A 674 19.16 -18.78 -38.34
N PRO A 675 19.32 -18.46 -37.04
CA PRO A 675 18.93 -19.36 -35.97
C PRO A 675 17.43 -19.68 -36.03
N ALA A 676 17.05 -20.90 -35.68
CA ALA A 676 15.66 -21.31 -35.64
C ALA A 676 14.97 -20.79 -34.35
N LEU A 677 14.75 -19.48 -34.26
CA LEU A 677 13.92 -18.88 -33.21
C LEU A 677 12.58 -18.41 -33.78
N PRO A 678 11.50 -18.55 -33.01
CA PRO A 678 10.23 -17.93 -33.36
C PRO A 678 10.39 -16.40 -33.39
N ARG A 679 9.73 -15.75 -34.37
CA ARG A 679 9.62 -14.28 -34.47
C ARG A 679 10.96 -13.51 -34.59
N ILE A 680 11.97 -14.09 -35.25
CA ILE A 680 13.16 -13.34 -35.65
C ILE A 680 12.79 -12.28 -36.71
N LEU A 681 13.26 -11.06 -36.49
CA LEU A 681 13.26 -9.99 -37.47
C LEU A 681 14.70 -9.78 -37.97
N VAL A 682 14.90 -9.97 -39.28
CA VAL A 682 16.18 -9.72 -39.96
C VAL A 682 16.12 -8.32 -40.56
N GLU A 683 17.10 -7.46 -40.23
CA GLU A 683 17.20 -6.13 -40.86
C GLU A 683 17.34 -6.28 -42.39
N GLY A 684 16.33 -5.82 -43.14
CA GLY A 684 16.25 -5.92 -44.60
C GLY A 684 14.93 -6.49 -45.15
N ALA A 685 14.13 -7.16 -44.33
CA ALA A 685 12.73 -7.51 -44.66
C ALA A 685 11.82 -6.40 -44.11
N GLY A 686 11.30 -5.54 -44.99
CA GLY A 686 10.67 -4.27 -44.63
C GLY A 686 9.49 -4.39 -43.66
N CYS A 687 9.64 -3.78 -42.48
CA CYS A 687 8.49 -3.12 -41.83
C CYS A 687 8.35 -1.75 -42.48
N GLY A 688 7.53 -1.69 -43.53
CA GLY A 688 6.97 -0.44 -43.99
C GLY A 688 6.18 0.20 -42.85
N SER A 689 6.37 1.50 -42.70
CA SER A 689 5.55 2.38 -41.89
C SER A 689 4.05 2.13 -42.10
N SER A 690 3.36 1.77 -41.02
CA SER A 690 1.94 2.04 -40.81
C SER A 690 1.70 2.26 -39.32
#